data_AF-A0A922N5R4-F1
#
_entry.id   AF-A0A922N5R4-F1
#
_cell.length_a   1.000
_cell.length_b   1.000
_cell.length_c   1.000
_cell.angle_alpha   90.00
_cell.angle_beta   90.00
_cell.angle_gamma   90.00
#
_symmetry.space_group_name_H-M   'P 1'
#
loop_
_entity.id
_entity.type
_entity.pdbx_description
1 polymer ?
#
loop_
_entity_poly.entity_id
_entity_poly.type
_entity_poly.pdbx_seq_one_letter_code
_entity_poly.pdbx_strand_id
1 'polypeptide(L)'
;MFVRSPRRFAILSSLAFVFIFALLQHSPWSHERVYERMPLFDQGQRPGHQELLHEGPGGSQTHLDDAWQHAVPIPVVKPTAATTPPIVADHKPYKEPVKEPVKEPATPPTKTKPSPPWLTAPSRIGSFIPPFSRPTNMKKYMEKMLQWPRPSWDGHWPPFADYIGKAYDPNRWEQFDMDYRVYESGHDKLNETVASEPIAYKPFPKYNTPEWKQKWHGEYVACLGPRGVPLNESTDDEVQVYRGIPENFPPVYAGGYDVIGLDDDVCFDRYSRYGPYGYGDNEFPEEVKHWKAPATVPEWSEVNWGALQDDCLQRNKNRFRPSARSPIVKIPSTVLPEPAAASSAFAIPTDTSRSNLENREPKKKYHHRTAILIRAWTGYNYEENDITAIRAMVSELSLQSGGEYQVYLYVHVKDRNVPIFDSQYEYDRILKENVPEELRDIAILWSESIFPKWYPKVMDWQVYWQQFMCLQWFSLTHPEFDYIWNWETDARYTGHHYHFFEKISEFADKQPRKLLWERNKRYYLPSVHGDYQSFVENTHRDVLNASANSLIPPPVWGPRPWARADPPQKPLGPTPPTTMEEDDFEWGVAEPADFITLLPMWDPRNTTWSYKDKIWNYLPYVRPIFTPEDGQADWFTHPDFEQIDRRTFINTVVRFSKKMLQAMHEENLVGRSMQAEMWPSTVALQHGLKAVYAPHPIFNDRHWPPAYTEAIFDSAHSVDEETGESLEPRQGAWTEEADSCYNHDREFNFQGWSWYYASRFPRNLYRRWLNWPIVKQGWGEAEKIDGGPGFDGALEQKRMCMPGILLHPVKRMAKDAEKP
;
A
#
# COMPACT_ATOMS: atom_id res chain seq x y z
N MET A 1 32.95 -51.68 -40.75
CA MET A 1 32.65 -53.12 -40.88
C MET A 1 32.27 -53.65 -39.49
N PHE A 2 30.99 -53.97 -39.28
CA PHE A 2 30.40 -54.86 -38.25
C PHE A 2 29.00 -54.38 -37.83
N VAL A 3 28.06 -54.31 -38.77
CA VAL A 3 26.63 -54.51 -38.46
C VAL A 3 26.03 -55.37 -39.58
N ARG A 4 26.20 -56.68 -39.49
CA ARG A 4 25.46 -57.67 -40.29
C ARG A 4 25.06 -58.83 -39.39
N SER A 5 24.05 -58.60 -38.56
CA SER A 5 23.28 -59.67 -37.92
C SER A 5 21.94 -59.08 -37.46
N PRO A 6 20.80 -59.48 -38.07
CA PRO A 6 19.46 -59.06 -37.64
C PRO A 6 19.18 -59.44 -36.18
N ARG A 7 19.81 -60.53 -35.70
CA ARG A 7 19.69 -60.97 -34.30
C ARG A 7 20.35 -60.01 -33.31
N ARG A 8 21.46 -59.34 -33.69
CA ARG A 8 22.11 -58.34 -32.82
C ARG A 8 21.37 -57.01 -32.78
N PHE A 9 20.68 -56.65 -33.86
CA PHE A 9 19.81 -55.46 -33.89
C PHE A 9 18.57 -55.68 -33.03
N ALA A 10 17.94 -56.86 -33.11
CA ALA A 10 16.82 -57.22 -32.22
C ALA A 10 17.24 -57.21 -30.74
N ILE A 11 18.42 -57.75 -30.39
CA ILE A 11 18.92 -57.73 -29.01
C ILE A 11 19.24 -56.30 -28.54
N LEU A 12 19.85 -55.46 -29.39
CA LEU A 12 20.11 -54.05 -29.05
C LEU A 12 18.83 -53.23 -28.93
N SER A 13 17.82 -53.47 -29.76
CA SER A 13 16.50 -52.83 -29.64
C SER A 13 15.75 -53.31 -28.41
N SER A 14 15.83 -54.60 -28.04
CA SER A 14 15.25 -55.11 -26.79
C SER A 14 15.97 -54.55 -25.55
N LEU A 15 17.30 -54.44 -25.58
CA LEU A 15 18.07 -53.83 -24.49
C LEU A 15 17.80 -52.32 -24.37
N ALA A 16 17.68 -51.60 -25.49
CA ALA A 16 17.30 -50.20 -25.48
C ALA A 16 15.86 -50.01 -24.96
N PHE A 17 14.93 -50.90 -25.33
CA PHE A 17 13.55 -50.85 -24.83
C PHE A 17 13.46 -51.14 -23.34
N VAL A 18 14.22 -52.12 -22.82
CA VAL A 18 14.33 -52.40 -21.38
C VAL A 18 14.99 -51.24 -20.63
N PHE A 19 15.99 -50.58 -21.22
CA PHE A 19 16.67 -49.43 -20.62
C PHE A 19 15.77 -48.18 -20.57
N ILE A 20 14.95 -47.95 -21.61
CA ILE A 20 13.94 -46.89 -21.63
C ILE A 20 12.83 -47.18 -20.62
N PHE A 21 12.39 -48.45 -20.49
CA PHE A 21 11.40 -48.84 -19.51
C PHE A 21 11.91 -48.70 -18.06
N ALA A 22 13.19 -49.02 -17.81
CA ALA A 22 13.84 -48.81 -16.52
C ALA A 22 14.07 -47.32 -16.21
N LEU A 23 14.39 -46.49 -17.22
CA LEU A 23 14.47 -45.03 -17.09
C LEU A 23 13.10 -44.38 -16.83
N LEU A 24 12.01 -44.93 -17.39
CA LEU A 24 10.64 -44.48 -17.09
C LEU A 24 10.17 -44.92 -15.70
N GLN A 25 10.63 -46.07 -15.20
CA GLN A 25 10.40 -46.51 -13.82
C GLN A 25 11.24 -45.77 -12.76
N HIS A 26 12.35 -45.14 -13.17
CA HIS A 26 13.21 -44.31 -12.32
C HIS A 26 13.17 -42.81 -12.66
N SER A 27 12.22 -42.38 -13.50
CA SER A 27 12.04 -40.97 -13.82
C SER A 27 11.38 -40.24 -12.64
N PRO A 28 11.87 -39.08 -12.20
CA PRO A 28 11.21 -38.25 -11.20
C PRO A 28 9.82 -37.74 -11.65
N TRP A 29 9.45 -37.96 -12.91
CA TRP A 29 8.23 -37.46 -13.54
C TRP A 29 7.07 -38.48 -13.59
N SER A 30 7.20 -39.66 -12.96
CA SER A 30 6.17 -40.73 -13.02
C SER A 30 5.50 -41.09 -11.69
N HIS A 31 5.73 -40.33 -10.62
CA HIS A 31 4.98 -40.51 -9.38
C HIS A 31 3.82 -39.50 -9.27
N GLU A 32 2.62 -39.96 -9.63
CA GLU A 32 1.35 -39.38 -9.16
C GLU A 32 1.36 -39.28 -7.62
N ARG A 33 1.85 -38.17 -7.05
CA ARG A 33 1.47 -37.61 -5.73
C ARG A 33 1.84 -36.12 -5.64
N VAL A 34 1.23 -35.28 -6.49
CA VAL A 34 1.17 -33.81 -6.26
C VAL A 34 -0.10 -33.43 -5.49
N TYR A 35 -1.02 -34.40 -5.29
CA TYR A 35 -2.25 -34.23 -4.53
C TYR A 35 -2.47 -35.47 -3.67
N GLU A 36 -2.83 -35.27 -2.40
CA GLU A 36 -3.28 -36.36 -1.55
C GLU A 36 -4.80 -36.55 -1.72
N ARG A 37 -5.23 -37.75 -2.16
CA ARG A 37 -6.59 -38.22 -1.95
C ARG A 37 -6.67 -38.81 -0.54
N MET A 38 -7.45 -38.20 0.34
CA MET A 38 -7.62 -38.75 1.68
C MET A 38 -8.61 -39.91 1.75
N PRO A 39 -8.39 -40.86 2.69
CA PRO A 39 -9.31 -41.96 2.97
C PRO A 39 -10.53 -41.47 3.77
N LEU A 40 -11.66 -42.13 3.57
CA LEU A 40 -12.85 -42.00 4.40
C LEU A 40 -12.50 -42.36 5.86
N PHE A 41 -12.72 -41.45 6.80
CA PHE A 41 -12.53 -41.73 8.22
C PHE A 41 -13.60 -42.71 8.72
N ASP A 42 -13.14 -43.83 9.29
CA ASP A 42 -13.87 -44.63 10.27
C ASP A 42 -13.43 -44.22 11.68
N GLN A 43 -14.38 -44.22 12.62
CA GLN A 43 -14.19 -43.69 13.97
C GLN A 43 -13.41 -44.65 14.87
N GLY A 44 -12.41 -44.11 15.57
CA GLY A 44 -12.05 -44.53 16.92
C GLY A 44 -10.70 -45.20 17.10
N GLN A 45 -9.75 -44.51 17.75
CA GLN A 45 -9.05 -44.94 18.98
C GLN A 45 -7.98 -43.91 19.39
N ARG A 46 -7.78 -43.77 20.71
CA ARG A 46 -6.85 -42.84 21.37
C ARG A 46 -5.37 -43.20 21.05
N PRO A 47 -4.43 -42.24 21.03
CA PRO A 47 -3.01 -42.56 20.91
C PRO A 47 -2.38 -42.88 22.29
N GLY A 48 -1.59 -43.94 22.32
CA GLY A 48 -0.69 -44.29 23.42
C GLY A 48 0.69 -43.63 23.28
N HIS A 49 1.34 -43.44 24.42
CA HIS A 49 2.70 -42.92 24.62
C HIS A 49 3.78 -43.57 23.75
N GLN A 50 4.70 -42.75 23.24
CA GLN A 50 6.14 -43.07 23.14
C GLN A 50 6.92 -41.75 22.95
N GLU A 51 7.51 -41.18 24.00
CA GLU A 51 8.85 -41.41 24.60
C GLU A 51 9.93 -40.47 24.04
N LEU A 52 10.51 -39.71 24.97
CA LEU A 52 11.52 -38.67 24.82
C LEU A 52 12.88 -39.27 24.48
N LEU A 53 13.68 -38.57 23.67
CA LEU A 53 15.13 -38.67 23.73
C LEU A 53 15.79 -37.28 23.74
N HIS A 54 16.79 -37.19 24.61
CA HIS A 54 17.44 -36.02 25.19
C HIS A 54 18.35 -35.21 24.26
N GLU A 55 18.53 -33.96 24.68
CA GLU A 55 19.42 -32.90 24.24
C GLU A 55 20.93 -33.24 24.21
N GLY A 56 21.66 -32.49 23.38
CA GLY A 56 23.08 -32.18 23.53
C GLY A 56 23.40 -30.77 22.98
N PRO A 57 24.37 -30.03 23.55
CA PRO A 57 24.25 -28.58 23.71
C PRO A 57 25.12 -27.74 22.77
N GLY A 58 24.74 -26.47 22.61
CA GLY A 58 25.67 -25.38 22.29
C GLY A 58 25.87 -25.06 20.81
N GLY A 59 25.07 -24.12 20.31
CA GLY A 59 25.30 -23.45 19.04
C GLY A 59 24.26 -22.37 18.84
N SER A 60 24.64 -21.12 19.06
CA SER A 60 23.86 -19.91 18.76
C SER A 60 23.27 -19.98 17.34
N GLN A 61 21.99 -20.35 17.22
CA GLN A 61 21.23 -20.19 15.99
C GLN A 61 20.81 -18.74 15.88
N THR A 62 21.63 -17.95 15.18
CA THR A 62 21.22 -16.65 14.64
C THR A 62 20.12 -16.87 13.61
N HIS A 63 19.05 -16.13 13.82
CA HIS A 63 17.73 -16.28 13.22
C HIS A 63 17.67 -16.05 11.71
N LEU A 64 16.75 -16.78 11.08
CA LEU A 64 16.09 -16.51 9.79
C LEU A 64 15.22 -15.24 9.87
N ASP A 65 15.82 -14.11 10.20
CA ASP A 65 15.16 -12.79 10.14
C ASP A 65 15.75 -12.00 8.97
N ASP A 66 15.26 -12.30 7.76
CA ASP A 66 15.21 -11.44 6.56
C ASP A 66 14.92 -12.32 5.33
N ALA A 67 13.66 -12.71 5.12
CA ALA A 67 13.24 -13.47 3.94
C ALA A 67 13.20 -12.62 2.64
N TRP A 68 13.97 -11.52 2.55
CA TRP A 68 13.95 -10.60 1.40
C TRP A 68 15.33 -10.10 0.92
N GLN A 69 16.47 -10.62 1.42
CA GLN A 69 17.78 -10.17 0.94
C GLN A 69 18.88 -11.23 1.10
N HIS A 70 19.27 -11.94 0.03
CA HIS A 70 20.64 -12.47 -0.23
C HIS A 70 20.69 -12.80 -1.75
N ALA A 71 21.77 -12.65 -2.53
CA ALA A 71 23.17 -12.94 -2.25
C ALA A 71 24.12 -12.19 -3.21
N VAL A 72 25.31 -11.83 -2.74
CA VAL A 72 26.45 -11.40 -3.60
C VAL A 72 27.78 -11.80 -2.97
N PRO A 73 28.72 -12.42 -3.71
CA PRO A 73 30.12 -12.57 -3.32
C PRO A 73 31.05 -11.46 -3.86
N ILE A 74 31.98 -10.99 -3.01
CA ILE A 74 33.15 -10.11 -3.30
C ILE A 74 34.27 -11.04 -3.85
N PRO A 75 35.19 -10.72 -4.83
CA PRO A 75 36.22 -9.65 -4.65
C PRO A 75 37.13 -9.15 -5.84
N VAL A 76 37.97 -8.16 -5.49
CA VAL A 76 39.34 -7.77 -5.97
C VAL A 76 39.53 -6.81 -7.18
N VAL A 77 40.39 -5.81 -6.91
CA VAL A 77 40.68 -4.54 -7.59
C VAL A 77 41.93 -4.59 -8.49
N LYS A 78 41.99 -3.73 -9.53
CA LYS A 78 43.11 -2.80 -9.95
C LYS A 78 43.33 -2.74 -11.49
N PRO A 79 43.98 -1.70 -12.06
CA PRO A 79 43.76 -0.25 -11.87
C PRO A 79 43.99 0.62 -13.15
N THR A 80 43.43 1.85 -13.13
CA THR A 80 43.99 3.15 -13.61
C THR A 80 44.51 3.39 -15.04
N ALA A 81 44.03 4.48 -15.67
CA ALA A 81 44.77 5.74 -15.96
C ALA A 81 43.88 6.68 -16.83
N ALA A 82 43.48 7.88 -16.37
CA ALA A 82 44.20 9.17 -16.45
C ALA A 82 44.23 9.73 -17.91
N THR A 83 43.95 10.98 -18.28
CA THR A 83 43.72 12.26 -17.57
C THR A 83 43.44 13.38 -18.61
N THR A 84 42.42 14.23 -18.37
CA THR A 84 42.40 15.72 -18.51
C THR A 84 42.58 16.40 -19.91
N PRO A 85 42.42 17.75 -20.07
CA PRO A 85 41.17 18.54 -20.20
C PRO A 85 41.36 19.67 -21.28
N PRO A 86 40.93 20.96 -21.12
CA PRO A 86 39.62 21.62 -20.94
C PRO A 86 39.33 22.69 -22.05
N ILE A 87 38.43 23.65 -21.72
CA ILE A 87 38.33 25.08 -22.14
C ILE A 87 37.07 25.33 -23.00
N VAL A 88 35.92 25.76 -22.45
CA VAL A 88 35.49 27.07 -21.87
C VAL A 88 35.31 28.20 -22.91
N ALA A 89 34.07 28.67 -23.08
CA ALA A 89 33.64 30.08 -23.12
C ALA A 89 32.14 30.12 -23.53
N ASP A 90 31.20 30.42 -22.63
CA ASP A 90 30.64 31.74 -22.31
C ASP A 90 30.01 32.49 -23.51
N HIS A 91 28.70 32.72 -23.46
CA HIS A 91 28.11 34.07 -23.59
C HIS A 91 26.60 34.11 -23.27
N LYS A 92 26.21 35.21 -22.63
CA LYS A 92 24.94 35.55 -21.96
C LYS A 92 23.94 36.28 -22.89
N PRO A 93 22.69 36.56 -22.43
CA PRO A 93 21.45 36.55 -23.22
C PRO A 93 20.85 37.95 -23.48
N TYR A 94 19.71 37.99 -24.18
CA TYR A 94 18.83 39.17 -24.26
C TYR A 94 17.34 38.78 -24.13
N LYS A 95 16.57 39.57 -23.37
CA LYS A 95 15.12 39.44 -23.04
C LYS A 95 14.32 40.54 -23.74
N GLU A 96 13.05 40.29 -24.05
CA GLU A 96 12.02 41.33 -24.28
C GLU A 96 10.61 40.90 -23.76
N PRO A 97 9.68 41.84 -23.53
CA PRO A 97 8.70 41.79 -22.43
C PRO A 97 7.19 41.72 -22.80
N VAL A 98 6.37 41.65 -21.74
CA VAL A 98 4.96 41.23 -21.59
C VAL A 98 3.92 42.36 -21.78
N LYS A 99 2.66 42.03 -22.14
CA LYS A 99 1.44 42.86 -21.99
C LYS A 99 0.22 42.06 -21.48
N GLU A 100 -0.62 42.71 -20.66
CA GLU A 100 -1.84 42.21 -19.97
C GLU A 100 -3.17 42.46 -20.75
N PRO A 101 -4.31 41.78 -20.40
CA PRO A 101 -5.64 42.02 -21.02
C PRO A 101 -6.79 42.43 -20.06
N VAL A 102 -7.94 42.83 -20.65
CA VAL A 102 -9.15 43.51 -20.08
C VAL A 102 -10.41 42.59 -20.04
N LYS A 103 -11.40 42.86 -19.15
CA LYS A 103 -12.62 42.06 -18.81
C LYS A 103 -13.96 42.54 -19.42
N GLU A 104 -14.94 41.63 -19.59
CA GLU A 104 -16.39 41.87 -19.89
C GLU A 104 -17.37 40.95 -19.09
N PRO A 105 -18.72 41.25 -19.00
CA PRO A 105 -19.64 40.79 -17.93
C PRO A 105 -20.68 39.68 -18.28
N ALA A 106 -21.37 39.13 -17.24
CA ALA A 106 -22.03 37.80 -17.16
C ALA A 106 -23.56 37.69 -17.42
N THR A 107 -24.04 36.48 -17.77
CA THR A 107 -25.44 36.02 -18.04
C THR A 107 -25.98 35.05 -16.95
N PRO A 108 -27.32 34.88 -16.76
CA PRO A 108 -27.94 34.11 -15.66
C PRO A 108 -28.04 32.58 -15.90
N PRO A 109 -28.23 31.74 -14.86
CA PRO A 109 -27.83 30.32 -14.89
C PRO A 109 -28.93 29.37 -15.43
N THR A 110 -28.55 28.58 -16.42
CA THR A 110 -29.25 27.36 -16.88
C THR A 110 -29.09 26.24 -15.84
N LYS A 111 -30.11 25.39 -15.64
CA LYS A 111 -29.98 24.15 -14.85
C LYS A 111 -28.90 23.25 -15.48
N THR A 112 -27.70 23.29 -14.93
CA THR A 112 -26.55 22.51 -15.37
C THR A 112 -26.76 21.04 -14.99
N LYS A 113 -26.53 20.12 -15.94
CA LYS A 113 -26.32 18.71 -15.61
C LYS A 113 -25.22 18.63 -14.54
N PRO A 114 -25.34 17.75 -13.52
CA PRO A 114 -24.26 17.56 -12.57
C PRO A 114 -22.99 17.19 -13.34
N SER A 115 -21.92 17.92 -13.04
CA SER A 115 -20.57 17.65 -13.51
C SER A 115 -20.18 16.18 -13.24
N PRO A 116 -19.55 15.46 -14.18
CA PRO A 116 -18.96 14.16 -13.92
C PRO A 116 -18.14 14.13 -12.62
N PRO A 117 -18.19 13.02 -11.86
CA PRO A 117 -17.63 12.96 -10.50
C PRO A 117 -16.10 13.10 -10.43
N TRP A 118 -15.40 12.92 -11.55
CA TRP A 118 -13.95 13.10 -11.68
C TRP A 118 -13.54 14.52 -12.08
N LEU A 119 -14.48 15.46 -12.19
CA LEU A 119 -14.16 16.88 -12.32
C LEU A 119 -13.66 17.44 -10.99
N THR A 120 -12.36 17.70 -10.92
CA THR A 120 -11.76 18.53 -9.87
C THR A 120 -12.04 20.01 -10.15
N ALA A 121 -11.88 20.90 -9.15
CA ALA A 121 -12.14 22.35 -9.28
C ALA A 121 -11.48 22.94 -10.55
N PRO A 122 -12.02 24.02 -11.15
CA PRO A 122 -12.08 24.22 -12.61
C PRO A 122 -10.76 23.88 -13.31
N SER A 123 -10.67 22.66 -13.81
CA SER A 123 -9.70 22.28 -14.83
C SER A 123 -9.87 23.26 -15.99
N ARG A 124 -8.75 23.83 -16.45
CA ARG A 124 -8.76 24.79 -17.57
C ARG A 124 -9.40 24.10 -18.77
N ILE A 125 -10.55 24.60 -19.22
CA ILE A 125 -11.28 24.13 -20.40
C ILE A 125 -10.40 24.37 -21.63
N GLY A 126 -9.55 23.40 -21.96
CA GLY A 126 -8.68 23.39 -23.12
C GLY A 126 -8.52 21.95 -23.60
N SER A 127 -8.40 21.76 -24.92
CA SER A 127 -8.08 20.45 -25.48
C SER A 127 -6.74 19.96 -24.93
N PHE A 128 -6.70 18.73 -24.40
CA PHE A 128 -5.49 18.09 -23.90
C PHE A 128 -4.37 18.11 -24.96
N ILE A 129 -3.26 18.76 -24.62
CA ILE A 129 -1.99 18.63 -25.33
C ILE A 129 -1.10 17.84 -24.37
N PRO A 130 -0.59 16.66 -24.75
CA PRO A 130 0.37 15.93 -23.94
C PRO A 130 1.48 16.89 -23.49
N PRO A 131 1.83 16.93 -22.20
CA PRO A 131 2.80 17.92 -21.70
C PRO A 131 4.21 17.69 -22.27
N PHE A 132 4.42 16.60 -23.01
CA PHE A 132 5.65 16.31 -23.75
C PHE A 132 5.34 15.82 -25.17
N SER A 133 6.31 16.02 -26.09
CA SER A 133 6.24 15.43 -27.43
C SER A 133 6.50 13.93 -27.35
N ARG A 134 5.44 13.13 -27.47
CA ARG A 134 5.56 11.66 -27.56
C ARG A 134 6.47 11.28 -28.74
N PRO A 135 7.42 10.34 -28.57
CA PRO A 135 8.23 9.86 -29.67
C PRO A 135 7.35 9.33 -30.80
N THR A 136 7.70 9.63 -32.05
CA THR A 136 6.97 9.12 -33.22
C THR A 136 7.08 7.60 -33.38
N ASN A 137 8.10 6.99 -32.77
CA ASN A 137 8.29 5.55 -32.69
C ASN A 137 8.84 5.20 -31.30
N MET A 138 7.98 4.63 -30.44
CA MET A 138 8.33 4.28 -29.06
C MET A 138 9.38 3.15 -29.00
N LYS A 139 9.27 2.14 -29.86
CA LYS A 139 10.24 1.03 -29.93
C LYS A 139 11.66 1.54 -30.19
N LYS A 140 11.85 2.37 -31.22
CA LYS A 140 13.14 2.99 -31.53
C LYS A 140 13.64 3.92 -30.42
N TYR A 141 12.73 4.56 -29.69
CA TYR A 141 13.09 5.34 -28.51
C TYR A 141 13.66 4.43 -27.42
N MET A 142 12.96 3.34 -27.08
CA MET A 142 13.41 2.37 -26.07
C MET A 142 14.73 1.69 -26.46
N GLU A 143 14.92 1.30 -27.72
CA GLU A 143 16.20 0.76 -28.23
C GLU A 143 17.38 1.71 -27.98
N LYS A 144 17.17 3.02 -28.14
CA LYS A 144 18.20 4.02 -27.81
C LYS A 144 18.44 4.11 -26.31
N MET A 145 17.40 3.96 -25.49
CA MET A 145 17.55 3.99 -24.04
C MET A 145 18.40 2.82 -23.55
N LEU A 146 18.40 1.66 -24.21
CA LEU A 146 19.26 0.53 -23.84
C LEU A 146 20.77 0.77 -24.04
N GLN A 147 21.15 1.86 -24.72
CA GLN A 147 22.53 2.28 -24.89
C GLN A 147 22.98 3.13 -23.70
N TRP A 148 23.52 2.46 -22.68
CA TRP A 148 24.01 3.11 -21.47
C TRP A 148 25.21 2.35 -20.87
N PRO A 149 26.11 3.04 -20.13
CA PRO A 149 27.22 2.41 -19.43
C PRO A 149 26.72 1.63 -18.21
N ARG A 150 26.85 0.30 -18.25
CA ARG A 150 26.51 -0.60 -17.14
C ARG A 150 27.71 -0.77 -16.19
N PRO A 151 27.51 -0.87 -14.87
CA PRO A 151 28.58 -1.19 -13.94
C PRO A 151 29.04 -2.64 -14.13
N SER A 152 30.29 -2.91 -13.76
CA SER A 152 30.89 -4.25 -13.85
C SER A 152 30.92 -4.99 -12.51
N TRP A 153 30.17 -4.52 -11.50
CA TRP A 153 30.18 -5.15 -10.18
C TRP A 153 29.16 -6.28 -10.13
N ASP A 154 29.61 -7.44 -9.65
CA ASP A 154 28.76 -8.59 -9.44
C ASP A 154 27.96 -8.40 -8.15
N GLY A 155 26.64 -8.59 -8.23
CA GLY A 155 25.75 -8.53 -7.07
C GLY A 155 24.57 -7.59 -7.11
N HIS A 156 24.41 -6.88 -8.22
CA HIS A 156 23.20 -6.14 -8.46
C HIS A 156 22.03 -7.10 -8.72
N TRP A 157 20.82 -6.73 -8.28
CA TRP A 157 19.60 -7.43 -8.65
C TRP A 157 18.65 -6.44 -9.33
N PRO A 158 18.16 -6.73 -10.55
CA PRO A 158 18.59 -7.82 -11.42
C PRO A 158 20.06 -7.68 -11.89
N PRO A 159 20.81 -8.78 -12.15
CA PRO A 159 22.20 -8.68 -12.56
C PRO A 159 22.35 -7.94 -13.89
N PHE A 160 23.23 -6.94 -13.97
CA PHE A 160 23.45 -6.17 -15.21
C PHE A 160 23.84 -7.05 -16.41
N ALA A 161 24.59 -8.12 -16.15
CA ALA A 161 25.09 -9.03 -17.18
C ALA A 161 23.95 -9.79 -17.90
N ASP A 162 22.87 -10.10 -17.19
CA ASP A 162 21.74 -10.88 -17.73
C ASP A 162 20.96 -10.12 -18.80
N TYR A 163 21.08 -8.79 -18.82
CA TYR A 163 20.39 -7.89 -19.75
C TYR A 163 21.29 -7.35 -20.87
N ILE A 164 22.55 -7.82 -20.98
CA ILE A 164 23.41 -7.47 -22.11
C ILE A 164 22.86 -8.12 -23.39
N GLY A 165 22.54 -7.30 -24.38
CA GLY A 165 21.99 -7.75 -25.67
C GLY A 165 20.49 -8.10 -25.63
N LYS A 166 19.82 -7.90 -24.49
CA LYS A 166 18.36 -7.98 -24.40
C LYS A 166 17.72 -6.72 -24.97
N ALA A 167 16.47 -6.85 -25.40
CA ALA A 167 15.64 -5.75 -25.92
C ALA A 167 14.88 -4.98 -24.81
N TYR A 168 15.12 -5.36 -23.56
CA TYR A 168 14.65 -4.69 -22.36
C TYR A 168 15.74 -4.74 -21.29
N ASP A 169 15.79 -3.73 -20.39
CA ASP A 169 16.75 -3.67 -19.29
C ASP A 169 16.08 -2.97 -18.08
N PRO A 170 15.74 -3.70 -17.00
CA PRO A 170 15.08 -3.14 -15.83
C PRO A 170 15.99 -2.21 -15.02
N ASN A 171 17.29 -2.21 -15.28
CA ASN A 171 18.26 -1.40 -14.55
C ASN A 171 18.48 -0.01 -15.19
N ARG A 172 17.92 0.22 -16.40
CA ARG A 172 18.21 1.42 -17.19
C ARG A 172 17.93 2.71 -16.42
N TRP A 173 16.89 2.73 -15.59
CA TRP A 173 16.50 3.95 -14.88
C TRP A 173 17.54 4.46 -13.89
N GLU A 174 18.46 3.61 -13.41
CA GLU A 174 19.47 3.97 -12.41
C GLU A 174 20.47 5.02 -12.93
N GLN A 175 20.63 5.14 -14.25
CA GLN A 175 21.49 6.16 -14.86
C GLN A 175 20.83 7.54 -14.94
N PHE A 176 19.51 7.67 -14.71
CA PHE A 176 18.86 8.97 -14.77
C PHE A 176 19.32 9.89 -13.64
N ASP A 177 19.33 11.19 -13.90
CA ASP A 177 19.78 12.17 -12.92
C ASP A 177 18.91 12.11 -11.66
N MET A 178 19.57 12.07 -10.49
CA MET A 178 18.92 12.17 -9.19
C MET A 178 18.11 13.47 -9.09
N ASP A 179 16.94 13.40 -8.48
CA ASP A 179 16.14 14.57 -8.15
C ASP A 179 16.48 15.10 -6.75
N TYR A 180 17.51 15.95 -6.69
CA TYR A 180 17.95 16.55 -5.44
C TYR A 180 16.99 17.59 -4.86
N ARG A 181 16.01 18.06 -5.65
CA ARG A 181 15.10 19.14 -5.25
C ARG A 181 14.35 18.81 -3.96
N VAL A 182 13.94 17.55 -3.79
CA VAL A 182 13.24 17.09 -2.58
C VAL A 182 14.10 17.29 -1.32
N TYR A 183 15.40 16.96 -1.39
CA TYR A 183 16.33 17.08 -0.26
C TYR A 183 16.78 18.52 -0.01
N GLU A 184 16.77 19.35 -1.05
CA GLU A 184 17.15 20.75 -0.98
C GLU A 184 15.98 21.67 -0.62
N SER A 185 14.79 21.12 -0.37
CA SER A 185 13.59 21.88 -0.03
C SER A 185 13.62 22.33 1.43
N GLY A 186 14.47 23.31 1.71
CA GLY A 186 14.71 23.87 3.03
C GLY A 186 13.70 24.94 3.43
N HIS A 187 13.54 25.10 4.74
CA HIS A 187 12.73 26.14 5.38
C HIS A 187 13.20 27.56 5.02
N ASP A 188 14.49 27.76 4.76
CA ASP A 188 15.09 29.02 4.27
C ASP A 188 14.65 29.43 2.87
N LYS A 189 14.00 28.52 2.12
CA LYS A 189 13.43 28.79 0.79
C LYS A 189 11.95 29.18 0.84
N LEU A 190 11.36 29.28 2.02
CA LEU A 190 10.01 29.84 2.20
C LEU A 190 10.09 31.36 2.28
N ASN A 191 8.96 32.02 2.00
CA ASN A 191 8.83 33.45 2.27
C ASN A 191 9.02 33.72 3.77
N GLU A 192 9.87 34.68 4.16
CA GLU A 192 10.22 34.94 5.57
C GLU A 192 8.99 35.21 6.46
N THR A 193 7.95 35.87 5.95
CA THR A 193 6.71 36.11 6.71
C THR A 193 5.96 34.81 6.98
N VAL A 194 5.98 33.87 6.05
CA VAL A 194 5.40 32.53 6.24
C VAL A 194 6.28 31.69 7.15
N ALA A 195 7.59 31.68 6.89
CA ALA A 195 8.58 30.90 7.61
C ALA A 195 8.68 31.28 9.10
N SER A 196 8.45 32.55 9.43
CA SER A 196 8.51 33.03 10.81
C SER A 196 7.27 32.78 11.65
N GLU A 197 6.16 32.40 11.01
CA GLU A 197 4.87 32.23 11.67
C GLU A 197 4.17 30.94 11.24
N PRO A 198 4.66 29.76 11.70
CA PRO A 198 3.91 28.53 11.53
C PRO A 198 2.54 28.63 12.20
N ILE A 199 1.53 28.01 11.59
CA ILE A 199 0.14 28.04 12.04
C ILE A 199 -0.36 26.64 12.38
N ALA A 200 -1.26 26.55 13.36
CA ALA A 200 -1.94 25.29 13.66
C ALA A 200 -2.76 24.82 12.44
N TYR A 201 -2.60 23.55 12.09
CA TYR A 201 -3.27 22.92 10.96
C TYR A 201 -4.49 22.13 11.43
N LYS A 202 -5.69 22.54 10.98
CA LYS A 202 -6.97 21.99 11.45
C LYS A 202 -7.80 21.51 10.26
N PRO A 203 -7.53 20.32 9.71
CA PRO A 203 -8.27 19.76 8.57
C PRO A 203 -9.64 19.20 8.95
N PHE A 204 -10.08 19.41 10.19
CA PHE A 204 -11.33 18.87 10.71
C PHE A 204 -12.56 19.63 10.20
N PRO A 205 -13.73 18.97 10.15
CA PRO A 205 -15.00 19.65 9.95
C PRO A 205 -15.18 20.80 10.94
N LYS A 206 -15.90 21.85 10.51
CA LYS A 206 -16.36 22.90 11.42
C LYS A 206 -17.45 22.33 12.32
N TYR A 207 -17.05 21.59 13.35
CA TYR A 207 -17.97 20.93 14.26
C TYR A 207 -18.91 21.91 14.93
N ASN A 208 -20.10 21.44 15.30
CA ASN A 208 -21.11 22.18 16.04
C ASN A 208 -21.65 23.46 15.38
N THR A 209 -21.34 23.76 14.11
CA THR A 209 -22.06 24.82 13.38
C THR A 209 -23.54 24.44 13.21
N PRO A 210 -24.44 25.42 12.96
CA PRO A 210 -25.85 25.13 12.73
C PRO A 210 -26.06 24.08 11.61
N GLU A 211 -25.28 24.15 10.54
CA GLU A 211 -25.34 23.22 9.41
C GLU A 211 -24.89 21.81 9.83
N TRP A 212 -23.84 21.72 10.64
CA TRP A 212 -23.35 20.44 11.17
C TRP A 212 -24.38 19.81 12.10
N LYS A 213 -24.96 20.60 13.03
CA LYS A 213 -25.97 20.12 14.00
C LYS A 213 -27.27 19.67 13.34
N GLN A 214 -27.59 20.12 12.13
CA GLN A 214 -28.76 19.63 11.39
C GLN A 214 -28.54 18.24 10.81
N LYS A 215 -27.29 17.89 10.46
CA LYS A 215 -26.93 16.64 9.77
C LYS A 215 -26.56 15.50 10.72
N TRP A 216 -26.06 15.83 11.92
CA TRP A 216 -25.44 14.86 12.82
C TRP A 216 -26.12 14.76 14.18
N HIS A 217 -26.08 13.56 14.76
CA HIS A 217 -26.41 13.33 16.17
C HIS A 217 -25.25 13.77 17.09
N GLY A 218 -25.59 14.17 18.31
CA GLY A 218 -24.60 14.60 19.30
C GLY A 218 -23.98 15.96 19.01
N GLU A 219 -22.99 16.32 19.82
CA GLU A 219 -22.14 17.50 19.64
C GLU A 219 -20.69 17.05 19.81
N TYR A 220 -19.77 17.71 19.10
CA TYR A 220 -18.34 17.53 19.32
C TYR A 220 -17.95 18.16 20.66
N VAL A 221 -17.22 17.40 21.48
CA VAL A 221 -16.64 17.86 22.74
C VAL A 221 -15.14 17.59 22.68
N ALA A 222 -14.34 18.62 22.95
CA ALA A 222 -12.88 18.49 22.96
C ALA A 222 -12.43 17.42 23.97
N CYS A 223 -11.51 16.56 23.53
CA CYS A 223 -10.94 15.50 24.33
C CYS A 223 -9.78 16.03 25.18
N LEU A 224 -9.34 15.25 26.18
CA LEU A 224 -8.08 15.52 26.87
C LEU A 224 -6.91 15.09 25.99
N GLY A 225 -5.87 15.92 25.96
CA GLY A 225 -4.60 15.60 25.32
C GLY A 225 -3.61 14.90 26.26
N PRO A 226 -2.44 14.48 25.76
CA PRO A 226 -1.38 13.87 26.56
C PRO A 226 -0.83 14.79 27.65
N ARG A 227 -1.05 16.11 27.54
CA ARG A 227 -0.67 17.14 28.51
C ARG A 227 -1.69 17.32 29.65
N GLY A 228 -2.75 16.51 29.70
CA GLY A 228 -3.78 16.57 30.74
C GLY A 228 -4.73 17.77 30.63
N VAL A 229 -4.64 18.56 29.56
CA VAL A 229 -5.52 19.69 29.26
C VAL A 229 -6.46 19.38 28.10
N PRO A 230 -7.67 19.97 28.04
CA PRO A 230 -8.53 19.87 26.86
C PRO A 230 -7.85 20.41 25.59
N LEU A 231 -7.98 19.68 24.49
CA LEU A 231 -7.31 19.99 23.20
C LEU A 231 -7.72 21.33 22.56
N ASN A 232 -8.75 22.00 23.06
CA ASN A 232 -9.18 23.31 22.59
C ASN A 232 -8.60 24.48 23.40
N GLU A 233 -7.86 24.20 24.48
CA GLU A 233 -7.29 25.23 25.36
C GLU A 233 -5.85 25.63 24.96
N SER A 234 -5.13 24.76 24.25
CA SER A 234 -3.75 24.99 23.80
C SER A 234 -3.53 24.43 22.39
N THR A 235 -2.52 24.96 21.69
CA THR A 235 -2.06 24.44 20.40
C THR A 235 -0.88 23.46 20.52
N ASP A 236 -0.45 23.16 21.75
CA ASP A 236 0.72 22.30 22.02
C ASP A 236 0.58 20.87 21.47
N ASP A 237 -0.66 20.40 21.30
CA ASP A 237 -0.99 19.09 20.76
C ASP A 237 -1.37 19.13 19.25
N GLU A 238 -1.28 20.30 18.62
CA GLU A 238 -1.69 20.53 17.22
C GLU A 238 -0.49 20.57 16.27
N VAL A 239 -0.56 19.82 15.17
CA VAL A 239 0.40 19.93 14.07
C VAL A 239 0.41 21.37 13.56
N GLN A 240 1.61 21.87 13.27
CA GLN A 240 1.81 23.18 12.65
C GLN A 240 2.28 23.03 11.19
N VAL A 241 1.91 24.01 10.38
CA VAL A 241 2.28 24.08 8.96
C VAL A 241 2.74 25.48 8.57
N TYR A 242 3.47 25.53 7.46
CA TYR A 242 3.78 26.75 6.74
C TYR A 242 2.89 26.83 5.49
N ARG A 243 2.28 28.00 5.23
CA ARG A 243 1.45 28.24 4.03
C ARG A 243 2.33 28.51 2.81
N GLY A 244 2.77 27.43 2.19
CA GLY A 244 3.54 27.41 0.96
C GLY A 244 4.41 26.17 0.91
N ILE A 245 5.01 25.93 -0.25
CA ILE A 245 6.01 24.89 -0.45
C ILE A 245 7.32 25.58 -0.85
N PRO A 246 8.49 25.10 -0.40
CA PRO A 246 9.78 25.62 -0.83
C PRO A 246 9.91 25.74 -2.36
N GLU A 247 10.57 26.80 -2.83
CA GLU A 247 10.79 27.01 -4.25
C GLU A 247 11.48 25.81 -4.91
N ASN A 248 10.99 25.43 -6.10
CA ASN A 248 11.48 24.31 -6.90
C ASN A 248 11.26 22.91 -6.30
N PHE A 249 10.36 22.74 -5.32
CA PHE A 249 9.92 21.40 -4.91
C PHE A 249 9.49 20.57 -6.14
N PRO A 250 9.88 19.28 -6.23
CA PRO A 250 9.61 18.50 -7.43
C PRO A 250 8.11 18.30 -7.67
N PRO A 251 7.66 18.18 -8.93
CA PRO A 251 6.28 17.83 -9.23
C PRO A 251 5.98 16.39 -8.81
N VAL A 252 4.70 16.09 -8.59
CA VAL A 252 4.22 14.72 -8.33
C VAL A 252 4.53 13.82 -9.54
N TYR A 253 5.08 12.62 -9.27
CA TYR A 253 5.44 11.65 -10.30
C TYR A 253 4.24 10.80 -10.73
N ALA A 254 3.48 10.29 -9.77
CA ALA A 254 2.22 9.57 -9.97
C ALA A 254 1.16 10.03 -8.97
N GLY A 255 -0.11 10.02 -9.36
CA GLY A 255 -1.20 10.54 -8.55
C GLY A 255 -1.25 12.07 -8.48
N GLY A 256 -1.92 12.62 -7.47
CA GLY A 256 -1.99 14.07 -7.26
C GLY A 256 -2.68 14.49 -5.97
N TYR A 257 -2.29 15.66 -5.45
CA TYR A 257 -2.92 16.28 -4.28
C TYR A 257 -4.35 16.72 -4.61
N ASP A 258 -4.52 17.48 -5.70
CA ASP A 258 -5.80 17.98 -6.21
C ASP A 258 -6.77 16.85 -6.60
N VAL A 259 -6.24 15.70 -7.04
CA VAL A 259 -7.02 14.53 -7.44
C VAL A 259 -7.80 13.95 -6.26
N ILE A 260 -7.11 13.71 -5.14
CA ILE A 260 -7.72 13.17 -3.92
C ILE A 260 -8.37 14.28 -3.08
N GLY A 261 -7.93 15.53 -3.25
CA GLY A 261 -8.35 16.69 -2.47
C GLY A 261 -7.48 16.93 -1.22
N LEU A 262 -6.21 16.52 -1.28
CA LEU A 262 -5.19 16.88 -0.29
C LEU A 262 -4.67 18.30 -0.58
N ASP A 263 -4.13 18.95 0.44
CA ASP A 263 -3.62 20.32 0.34
C ASP A 263 -2.24 20.29 -0.32
N ASP A 264 -2.07 21.07 -1.38
CA ASP A 264 -0.84 21.22 -2.16
C ASP A 264 -0.13 22.56 -1.91
N ASP A 265 -0.60 23.34 -0.93
CA ASP A 265 -0.14 24.69 -0.62
C ASP A 265 0.41 24.83 0.80
N VAL A 266 0.73 23.71 1.46
CA VAL A 266 1.32 23.67 2.80
C VAL A 266 2.52 22.72 2.86
N CYS A 267 3.49 23.05 3.72
CA CYS A 267 4.60 22.16 4.03
C CYS A 267 4.78 21.97 5.53
N PHE A 268 5.42 20.84 5.86
CA PHE A 268 5.67 20.33 7.19
C PHE A 268 7.18 20.12 7.36
N ASP A 269 7.77 20.78 8.35
CA ASP A 269 9.09 20.40 8.85
C ASP A 269 8.94 19.43 10.03
N ARG A 270 10.03 18.79 10.45
CA ARG A 270 10.00 17.79 11.52
C ARG A 270 9.50 18.31 12.86
N TYR A 271 9.74 19.56 13.21
CA TYR A 271 9.25 20.18 14.44
C TYR A 271 7.79 20.59 14.32
N SER A 272 7.41 21.18 13.19
CA SER A 272 6.02 21.57 12.95
C SER A 272 5.11 20.33 12.86
N ARG A 273 5.64 19.21 12.35
CA ARG A 273 4.95 17.93 12.20
C ARG A 273 4.91 17.08 13.47
N TYR A 274 6.04 16.90 14.13
CA TYR A 274 6.19 15.94 15.23
C TYR A 274 6.53 16.58 16.58
N GLY A 275 6.75 17.89 16.64
CA GLY A 275 6.88 18.64 17.90
C GLY A 275 5.75 18.35 18.89
N PRO A 276 4.47 18.37 18.46
CA PRO A 276 3.34 18.01 19.34
C PRO A 276 3.42 16.61 19.94
N TYR A 277 4.21 15.71 19.34
CA TYR A 277 4.31 14.29 19.64
C TYR A 277 5.68 13.89 20.21
N GLY A 278 6.49 14.89 20.58
CA GLY A 278 7.72 14.74 21.35
C GLY A 278 9.01 14.86 20.54
N TYR A 279 8.94 15.14 19.24
CA TYR A 279 10.14 15.45 18.47
C TYR A 279 10.69 16.83 18.86
N GLY A 280 11.93 16.87 19.33
CA GLY A 280 12.56 18.13 19.75
C GLY A 280 12.43 18.44 21.24
N ASP A 281 11.79 17.60 22.05
CA ASP A 281 11.64 17.84 23.50
C ASP A 281 12.97 17.95 24.26
N ASN A 282 14.06 17.45 23.69
CA ASN A 282 15.41 17.56 24.24
C ASN A 282 16.22 18.74 23.68
N GLU A 283 15.64 19.53 22.77
CA GLU A 283 16.29 20.67 22.11
C GLU A 283 15.85 21.98 22.78
N PHE A 284 16.74 22.99 22.80
CA PHE A 284 16.38 24.33 23.26
C PHE A 284 15.65 25.08 22.13
N PRO A 285 14.42 25.60 22.35
CA PRO A 285 13.66 26.28 21.29
C PRO A 285 14.41 27.45 20.62
N GLU A 286 15.30 28.12 21.35
CA GLU A 286 16.13 29.23 20.85
C GLU A 286 17.17 28.79 19.82
N GLU A 287 17.49 27.49 19.77
CA GLU A 287 18.43 26.88 18.83
C GLU A 287 17.76 26.47 17.51
N VAL A 288 16.43 26.57 17.40
CA VAL A 288 15.69 26.26 16.17
C VAL A 288 14.95 27.49 15.67
N LYS A 289 15.43 28.09 14.58
CA LYS A 289 14.88 29.34 14.04
C LYS A 289 13.39 29.17 13.69
N HIS A 290 12.54 30.03 14.28
CA HIS A 290 11.09 30.10 14.04
C HIS A 290 10.27 28.88 14.47
N TRP A 291 10.83 28.00 15.29
CA TRP A 291 10.06 26.94 15.90
C TRP A 291 9.17 27.48 17.02
N LYS A 292 7.86 27.19 16.96
CA LYS A 292 6.92 27.39 18.06
C LYS A 292 6.79 26.09 18.86
N ALA A 293 7.76 25.84 19.74
CA ALA A 293 7.80 24.66 20.58
C ALA A 293 6.58 24.57 21.51
N PRO A 294 6.06 23.35 21.78
CA PRO A 294 5.10 23.14 22.85
C PRO A 294 5.62 23.68 24.18
N ALA A 295 4.77 24.33 24.97
CA ALA A 295 5.18 24.93 26.23
C ALA A 295 5.43 23.89 27.34
N THR A 296 4.77 22.74 27.24
CA THR A 296 4.89 21.63 28.21
C THR A 296 5.34 20.35 27.51
N VAL A 297 6.29 19.65 28.12
CA VAL A 297 6.74 18.31 27.71
C VAL A 297 6.07 17.27 28.62
N PRO A 298 5.23 16.36 28.08
CA PRO A 298 4.67 15.25 28.85
C PRO A 298 5.74 14.26 29.29
N GLU A 299 5.53 13.60 30.42
CA GLU A 299 6.22 12.35 30.75
C GLU A 299 5.67 11.22 29.85
N TRP A 300 6.17 11.15 28.61
CA TRP A 300 5.59 10.30 27.57
C TRP A 300 5.43 8.83 27.96
N SER A 301 6.36 8.28 28.74
CA SER A 301 6.28 6.89 29.20
C SER A 301 5.10 6.61 30.14
N GLU A 302 4.54 7.65 30.75
CA GLU A 302 3.38 7.56 31.66
C GLU A 302 2.05 7.89 30.95
N VAL A 303 2.09 8.34 29.69
CA VAL A 303 0.87 8.65 28.93
C VAL A 303 0.11 7.36 28.63
N ASN A 304 -1.17 7.35 29.01
CA ASN A 304 -2.09 6.23 28.75
C ASN A 304 -2.97 6.54 27.54
N TRP A 305 -2.46 6.25 26.34
CA TRP A 305 -3.15 6.46 25.07
C TRP A 305 -4.52 5.76 24.98
N GLY A 306 -4.64 4.55 25.52
CA GLY A 306 -5.89 3.80 25.58
C GLY A 306 -6.96 4.52 26.42
N ALA A 307 -6.60 4.99 27.61
CA ALA A 307 -7.52 5.75 28.46
C ALA A 307 -7.90 7.10 27.84
N LEU A 308 -6.97 7.78 27.16
CA LEU A 308 -7.28 9.03 26.44
C LEU A 308 -8.28 8.79 25.31
N GLN A 309 -8.12 7.70 24.54
CA GLN A 309 -9.06 7.33 23.49
C GLN A 309 -10.45 6.97 24.06
N ASP A 310 -10.51 6.21 25.16
CA ASP A 310 -11.77 5.82 25.81
C ASP A 310 -12.50 7.03 26.44
N ASP A 311 -11.78 7.93 27.11
CA ASP A 311 -12.33 9.20 27.63
C ASP A 311 -12.87 10.07 26.48
N CYS A 312 -12.12 10.16 25.38
CA CYS A 312 -12.53 10.89 24.20
C CYS A 312 -13.82 10.35 23.58
N LEU A 313 -13.93 9.02 23.44
CA LEU A 313 -15.15 8.34 23.00
C LEU A 313 -16.31 8.62 23.95
N GLN A 314 -16.08 8.57 25.26
CA GLN A 314 -17.12 8.80 26.26
C GLN A 314 -17.66 10.24 26.22
N ARG A 315 -16.79 11.24 26.04
CA ARG A 315 -17.18 12.65 25.86
C ARG A 315 -18.04 12.86 24.60
N ASN A 316 -17.70 12.14 23.53
CA ASN A 316 -18.33 12.27 22.22
C ASN A 316 -19.43 11.23 21.94
N LYS A 317 -19.75 10.36 22.89
CA LYS A 317 -20.56 9.14 22.69
C LYS A 317 -21.89 9.35 21.95
N ASN A 318 -22.52 10.51 22.11
CA ASN A 318 -23.81 10.83 21.48
C ASN A 318 -23.70 11.04 19.96
N ARG A 319 -22.49 11.19 19.42
CA ARG A 319 -22.20 11.21 17.97
C ARG A 319 -22.24 9.83 17.32
N PHE A 320 -22.11 8.77 18.12
CA PHE A 320 -22.04 7.40 17.66
C PHE A 320 -23.27 6.60 18.10
N ARG A 321 -23.62 5.55 17.34
CA ARG A 321 -24.70 4.63 17.72
C ARG A 321 -24.39 3.92 19.04
N PRO A 322 -25.39 3.47 19.83
CA PRO A 322 -25.16 2.82 21.11
C PRO A 322 -24.18 1.63 21.07
N SER A 323 -24.26 0.79 20.03
CA SER A 323 -23.38 -0.38 19.87
C SER A 323 -21.95 -0.02 19.45
N ALA A 324 -21.66 1.25 19.19
CA ALA A 324 -20.34 1.75 18.79
C ALA A 324 -19.62 2.50 19.91
N ARG A 325 -20.17 2.46 21.13
CA ARG A 325 -19.67 3.18 22.32
C ARG A 325 -18.92 2.27 23.30
N SER A 326 -18.57 1.06 22.86
CA SER A 326 -17.82 0.11 23.67
C SER A 326 -16.36 0.56 23.81
N PRO A 327 -15.76 0.41 25.01
CA PRO A 327 -14.33 0.59 25.20
C PRO A 327 -13.55 -0.58 24.58
N ILE A 328 -12.22 -0.45 24.56
CA ILE A 328 -11.32 -1.46 24.01
C ILE A 328 -11.47 -2.82 24.72
N VAL A 329 -11.67 -3.90 23.95
CA VAL A 329 -11.62 -5.28 24.44
C VAL A 329 -10.28 -5.90 24.09
N LYS A 330 -9.36 -6.00 25.05
CA LYS A 330 -7.98 -6.47 24.80
C LYS A 330 -7.85 -7.97 24.53
N ILE A 331 -8.68 -8.79 25.18
CA ILE A 331 -8.68 -10.25 25.01
C ILE A 331 -10.06 -10.65 24.49
N PRO A 332 -10.26 -10.62 23.15
CA PRO A 332 -11.54 -10.96 22.57
C PRO A 332 -11.75 -12.47 22.54
N SER A 333 -13.00 -12.88 22.38
CA SER A 333 -13.35 -14.30 22.21
C SER A 333 -12.69 -14.89 20.96
N THR A 334 -12.20 -16.12 21.09
CA THR A 334 -11.73 -16.94 19.96
C THR A 334 -12.80 -17.93 19.47
N VAL A 335 -14.00 -17.89 20.05
CA VAL A 335 -15.13 -18.71 19.60
C VAL A 335 -15.70 -18.12 18.32
N LEU A 336 -15.78 -18.94 17.27
CA LEU A 336 -16.44 -18.57 16.03
C LEU A 336 -17.91 -18.27 16.32
N PRO A 337 -18.43 -17.06 16.04
CA PRO A 337 -19.83 -16.75 16.28
C PRO A 337 -20.74 -17.59 15.39
N GLU A 338 -21.93 -17.93 15.90
CA GLU A 338 -22.98 -18.54 15.09
C GLU A 338 -23.34 -17.65 13.88
N PRO A 339 -23.74 -18.21 12.72
CA PRO A 339 -23.93 -17.45 11.50
C PRO A 339 -24.85 -16.22 11.62
N ALA A 340 -25.91 -16.31 12.42
CA ALA A 340 -26.81 -15.18 12.65
C ALA A 340 -26.14 -14.04 13.44
N ALA A 341 -25.31 -14.38 14.43
CA ALA A 341 -24.55 -13.40 15.20
C ALA A 341 -23.46 -12.75 14.35
N ALA A 342 -22.74 -13.55 13.55
CA ALA A 342 -21.74 -13.06 12.62
C ALA A 342 -22.36 -12.09 11.58
N SER A 343 -23.48 -12.47 10.98
CA SER A 343 -24.22 -11.62 10.05
C SER A 343 -24.68 -10.31 10.70
N SER A 344 -25.17 -10.37 11.94
CA SER A 344 -25.53 -9.16 12.69
C SER A 344 -24.33 -8.27 13.03
N ALA A 345 -23.16 -8.85 13.30
CA ALA A 345 -21.94 -8.09 13.60
C ALA A 345 -21.42 -7.33 12.37
N PHE A 346 -21.56 -7.91 11.18
CA PHE A 346 -21.19 -7.27 9.92
C PHE A 346 -22.23 -6.26 9.40
N ALA A 347 -23.47 -6.33 9.89
CA ALA A 347 -24.52 -5.39 9.49
C ALA A 347 -24.20 -3.95 9.93
N ILE A 348 -24.37 -3.00 9.02
CA ILE A 348 -24.27 -1.56 9.32
C ILE A 348 -25.69 -1.00 9.50
N PRO A 349 -26.00 -0.38 10.65
CA PRO A 349 -27.29 0.25 10.88
C PRO A 349 -27.61 1.39 9.89
N THR A 350 -28.87 1.52 9.50
CA THR A 350 -29.31 2.51 8.51
C THR A 350 -29.23 3.96 9.00
N ASP A 351 -29.20 4.16 10.32
CA ASP A 351 -29.08 5.46 10.98
C ASP A 351 -27.62 5.92 11.13
N THR A 352 -26.64 5.12 10.70
CA THR A 352 -25.22 5.47 10.68
C THR A 352 -24.83 5.96 9.28
N SER A 353 -24.13 7.10 9.19
CA SER A 353 -23.59 7.57 7.91
C SER A 353 -22.52 6.61 7.44
N ARG A 354 -22.67 6.14 6.20
CA ARG A 354 -21.66 5.29 5.59
C ARG A 354 -20.58 6.11 4.87
N SER A 355 -20.89 7.35 4.47
CA SER A 355 -20.05 8.19 3.64
C SER A 355 -19.40 9.32 4.45
N ASN A 356 -18.22 9.75 3.98
CA ASN A 356 -17.53 10.97 4.43
C ASN A 356 -17.99 12.22 3.68
N LEU A 357 -18.78 12.06 2.62
CA LEU A 357 -19.42 13.19 1.93
C LEU A 357 -20.60 13.73 2.74
N GLU A 358 -20.98 14.96 2.42
CA GLU A 358 -22.12 15.61 3.08
C GLU A 358 -23.37 14.73 3.05
N ASN A 359 -23.91 14.45 4.25
CA ASN A 359 -25.20 13.81 4.37
C ASN A 359 -26.28 14.73 3.77
N ARG A 360 -26.84 14.32 2.62
CA ARG A 360 -27.92 15.03 1.92
C ARG A 360 -29.31 14.60 2.39
N GLU A 361 -29.40 13.61 3.29
CA GLU A 361 -30.68 13.16 3.82
C GLU A 361 -31.24 14.14 4.86
N PRO A 362 -32.58 14.31 4.91
CA PRO A 362 -33.23 15.23 5.85
C PRO A 362 -33.16 14.76 7.32
N LYS A 363 -32.70 13.52 7.57
CA LYS A 363 -32.59 12.95 8.91
C LYS A 363 -31.15 12.97 9.38
N LYS A 364 -30.98 13.31 10.67
CA LYS A 364 -29.71 13.18 11.36
C LYS A 364 -29.20 11.74 11.28
N LYS A 365 -27.90 11.59 11.09
CA LYS A 365 -27.21 10.30 11.16
C LYS A 365 -26.16 10.31 12.27
N TYR A 366 -25.83 9.12 12.76
CA TYR A 366 -24.65 8.90 13.59
C TYR A 366 -23.41 8.89 12.71
N HIS A 367 -22.28 9.31 13.26
CA HIS A 367 -20.98 9.10 12.63
C HIS A 367 -20.66 7.60 12.63
N HIS A 368 -20.01 7.12 11.56
CA HIS A 368 -19.37 5.82 11.60
C HIS A 368 -18.10 5.90 12.43
N ARG A 369 -17.57 4.72 12.78
CA ARG A 369 -16.26 4.60 13.44
C ARG A 369 -15.32 3.76 12.61
N THR A 370 -14.04 4.15 12.62
CA THR A 370 -12.98 3.47 11.87
C THR A 370 -11.87 3.00 12.82
N ALA A 371 -11.47 1.73 12.74
CA ALA A 371 -10.30 1.24 13.44
C ALA A 371 -9.05 1.36 12.55
N ILE A 372 -7.92 1.73 13.15
CA ILE A 372 -6.59 1.63 12.54
C ILE A 372 -5.83 0.52 13.25
N LEU A 373 -5.46 -0.52 12.52
CA LEU A 373 -4.68 -1.65 13.06
C LEU A 373 -3.23 -1.52 12.60
N ILE A 374 -2.37 -1.01 13.48
CA ILE A 374 -0.93 -0.90 13.25
C ILE A 374 -0.30 -2.28 13.49
N ARG A 375 0.24 -2.90 12.43
CA ARG A 375 0.69 -4.29 12.43
C ARG A 375 2.07 -4.47 13.04
N ALA A 376 2.17 -5.15 14.18
CA ALA A 376 3.43 -5.52 14.81
C ALA A 376 3.49 -7.03 15.12
N TRP A 377 4.61 -7.51 15.65
CA TRP A 377 4.80 -8.92 16.01
C TRP A 377 5.72 -9.08 17.22
N THR A 378 5.68 -10.25 17.86
CA THR A 378 6.62 -10.63 18.93
C THR A 378 8.06 -10.57 18.42
N GLY A 379 8.92 -9.81 19.11
CA GLY A 379 10.29 -9.50 18.70
C GLY A 379 10.44 -8.23 17.87
N TYR A 380 9.36 -7.51 17.56
CA TYR A 380 9.47 -6.19 16.91
C TYR A 380 10.13 -5.19 17.86
N ASN A 381 11.17 -4.50 17.37
CA ASN A 381 11.85 -3.45 18.12
C ASN A 381 11.27 -2.08 17.74
N TYR A 382 10.64 -1.40 18.70
CA TYR A 382 10.05 -0.08 18.49
C TYR A 382 11.14 0.98 18.66
N GLU A 383 11.47 1.64 17.57
CA GLU A 383 12.40 2.75 17.55
C GLU A 383 11.67 4.06 17.89
N GLU A 384 12.41 5.11 18.28
CA GLU A 384 11.84 6.42 18.65
C GLU A 384 10.90 6.97 17.58
N ASN A 385 11.28 6.82 16.31
CA ASN A 385 10.46 7.27 15.19
C ASN A 385 9.14 6.49 15.02
N ASP A 386 9.09 5.21 15.41
CA ASP A 386 7.85 4.41 15.41
C ASP A 386 6.88 4.98 16.44
N ILE A 387 7.37 5.20 17.67
CA ILE A 387 6.57 5.69 18.79
C ILE A 387 6.02 7.07 18.44
N THR A 388 6.84 8.00 17.95
CA THR A 388 6.40 9.34 17.53
C THR A 388 5.32 9.28 16.44
N ALA A 389 5.46 8.38 15.46
CA ALA A 389 4.42 8.20 14.43
C ALA A 389 3.11 7.64 15.01
N ILE A 390 3.18 6.71 15.98
CA ILE A 390 2.00 6.16 16.66
C ILE A 390 1.30 7.24 17.50
N ARG A 391 2.05 8.06 18.26
CA ARG A 391 1.50 9.21 19.01
C ARG A 391 0.76 10.18 18.09
N ALA A 392 1.35 10.47 16.92
CA ALA A 392 0.74 11.32 15.91
C ALA A 392 -0.58 10.72 15.41
N MET A 393 -0.61 9.43 15.07
CA MET A 393 -1.84 8.76 14.64
C MET A 393 -2.93 8.79 15.70
N VAL A 394 -2.62 8.46 16.97
CA VAL A 394 -3.61 8.47 18.06
C VAL A 394 -4.17 9.89 18.27
N SER A 395 -3.30 10.89 18.33
CA SER A 395 -3.68 12.27 18.60
C SER A 395 -4.53 12.87 17.48
N GLU A 396 -4.07 12.73 16.23
CA GLU A 396 -4.73 13.32 15.05
C GLU A 396 -6.03 12.60 14.69
N LEU A 397 -6.06 11.27 14.80
CA LEU A 397 -7.21 10.47 14.37
C LEU A 397 -8.21 10.24 15.48
N SER A 398 -7.78 9.85 16.68
CA SER A 398 -8.72 9.53 17.75
C SER A 398 -9.07 10.76 18.58
N LEU A 399 -8.07 11.50 19.09
CA LEU A 399 -8.33 12.53 20.09
C LEU A 399 -8.92 13.81 19.46
N GLN A 400 -8.30 14.34 18.40
CA GLN A 400 -8.73 15.59 17.77
C GLN A 400 -10.02 15.44 16.93
N SER A 401 -10.34 14.25 16.42
CA SER A 401 -11.63 14.00 15.74
C SER A 401 -12.80 13.78 16.71
N GLY A 402 -12.51 13.55 18.00
CA GLY A 402 -13.50 13.19 19.00
C GLY A 402 -13.98 11.74 18.89
N GLY A 403 -13.08 10.80 18.60
CA GLY A 403 -13.33 9.35 18.60
C GLY A 403 -13.91 8.78 17.31
N GLU A 404 -13.83 9.51 16.18
CA GLU A 404 -14.24 8.98 14.86
C GLU A 404 -13.35 7.80 14.44
N TYR A 405 -12.09 7.84 14.85
CA TYR A 405 -11.13 6.76 14.72
C TYR A 405 -10.75 6.20 16.09
N GLN A 406 -10.27 4.95 16.09
CA GLN A 406 -9.54 4.38 17.22
C GLN A 406 -8.32 3.62 16.70
N VAL A 407 -7.17 3.89 17.30
CA VAL A 407 -5.88 3.33 16.89
C VAL A 407 -5.51 2.19 17.83
N TYR A 408 -5.15 1.06 17.23
CA TYR A 408 -4.73 -0.16 17.91
C TYR A 408 -3.34 -0.57 17.45
N LEU A 409 -2.54 -1.05 18.40
CA LEU A 409 -1.32 -1.78 18.10
C LEU A 409 -1.66 -3.28 18.03
N TYR A 410 -1.61 -3.85 16.82
CA TYR A 410 -2.11 -5.19 16.55
C TYR A 410 -0.95 -6.19 16.42
N VAL A 411 -0.65 -6.85 17.54
CA VAL A 411 0.60 -7.59 17.75
C VAL A 411 0.40 -9.09 17.50
N HIS A 412 1.07 -9.60 16.47
CA HIS A 412 1.09 -11.02 16.15
C HIS A 412 2.03 -11.81 17.06
N VAL A 413 1.50 -12.79 17.77
CA VAL A 413 2.26 -13.80 18.53
C VAL A 413 2.56 -14.98 17.62
N LYS A 414 3.81 -15.02 17.12
CA LYS A 414 4.28 -16.02 16.15
C LYS A 414 4.30 -17.44 16.73
N ASP A 415 4.59 -17.60 18.01
CA ASP A 415 4.54 -18.92 18.67
C ASP A 415 3.09 -19.32 18.97
N ARG A 416 2.58 -20.23 18.14
CA ARG A 416 1.20 -20.74 18.20
C ARG A 416 0.92 -21.63 19.42
N ASN A 417 1.95 -22.05 20.14
CA ASN A 417 1.80 -22.93 21.31
C ASN A 417 1.55 -22.15 22.61
N VAL A 418 1.78 -20.83 22.62
CA VAL A 418 1.55 -20.03 23.83
C VAL A 418 0.04 -19.77 24.01
N PRO A 419 -0.55 -20.12 25.16
CA PRO A 419 -2.00 -20.03 25.38
C PRO A 419 -2.43 -18.60 25.76
N ILE A 420 -2.15 -17.61 24.92
CA ILE A 420 -2.42 -16.19 25.18
C ILE A 420 -3.90 -15.86 25.41
N PHE A 421 -4.82 -16.70 24.92
CA PHE A 421 -6.26 -16.50 25.07
C PHE A 421 -6.84 -17.15 26.32
N ASP A 422 -6.14 -18.13 26.90
CA ASP A 422 -6.59 -18.91 28.05
C ASP A 422 -5.82 -18.56 29.34
N SER A 423 -4.67 -17.88 29.22
CA SER A 423 -3.81 -17.49 30.33
C SER A 423 -3.54 -15.99 30.33
N GLN A 424 -4.16 -15.27 31.27
CA GLN A 424 -3.89 -13.85 31.51
C GLN A 424 -2.40 -13.60 31.80
N TYR A 425 -1.76 -14.50 32.54
CA TYR A 425 -0.33 -14.40 32.85
C TYR A 425 0.53 -14.40 31.58
N GLU A 426 0.28 -15.33 30.64
CA GLU A 426 1.04 -15.39 29.39
C GLU A 426 0.75 -14.19 28.49
N TYR A 427 -0.49 -13.73 28.45
CA TYR A 427 -0.88 -12.51 27.73
C TYR A 427 -0.08 -11.30 28.24
N ASP A 428 -0.09 -11.07 29.55
CA ASP A 428 0.57 -9.93 30.18
C ASP A 428 2.09 -10.01 30.06
N ARG A 429 2.66 -11.23 30.17
CA ARG A 429 4.09 -11.48 29.99
C ARG A 429 4.54 -11.12 28.57
N ILE A 430 3.87 -11.66 27.54
CA ILE A 430 4.19 -11.37 26.14
C ILE A 430 4.03 -9.88 25.86
N LEU A 431 2.93 -9.28 26.31
CA LEU A 431 2.69 -7.84 26.14
C LEU A 431 3.84 -7.01 26.74
N LYS A 432 4.27 -7.33 27.96
CA LYS A 432 5.35 -6.60 28.64
C LYS A 432 6.71 -6.79 27.98
N GLU A 433 7.01 -7.99 27.50
CA GLU A 433 8.28 -8.33 26.84
C GLU A 433 8.40 -7.70 25.44
N ASN A 434 7.28 -7.46 24.75
CA ASN A 434 7.27 -7.10 23.34
C ASN A 434 6.72 -5.70 23.04
N VAL A 435 6.06 -5.02 23.98
CA VAL A 435 5.44 -3.70 23.73
C VAL A 435 5.93 -2.68 24.77
N PRO A 436 6.41 -1.48 24.32
CA PRO A 436 6.78 -0.39 25.21
C PRO A 436 5.65 -0.01 26.16
N GLU A 437 5.98 0.35 27.40
CA GLU A 437 5.00 0.63 28.47
C GLU A 437 3.90 1.60 28.05
N GLU A 438 4.29 2.69 27.40
CA GLU A 438 3.42 3.72 26.83
C GLU A 438 2.32 3.17 25.90
N LEU A 439 2.59 2.10 25.14
CA LEU A 439 1.70 1.60 24.09
C LEU A 439 0.91 0.34 24.47
N ARG A 440 1.11 -0.19 25.68
CA ARG A 440 0.50 -1.47 26.13
C ARG A 440 -1.02 -1.41 26.28
N ASP A 441 -1.56 -0.21 26.44
CA ASP A 441 -2.98 0.05 26.61
C ASP A 441 -3.79 0.00 25.32
N ILE A 442 -3.17 0.33 24.19
CA ILE A 442 -3.74 0.23 22.85
C ILE A 442 -3.39 -1.08 22.13
N ALA A 443 -2.62 -1.96 22.77
CA ALA A 443 -2.15 -3.21 22.19
C ALA A 443 -3.15 -4.37 22.34
N ILE A 444 -3.41 -5.06 21.23
CA ILE A 444 -4.18 -6.31 21.16
C ILE A 444 -3.27 -7.40 20.61
N LEU A 445 -3.12 -8.49 21.38
CA LEU A 445 -2.37 -9.67 20.94
C LEU A 445 -3.27 -10.63 20.16
N TRP A 446 -2.73 -11.27 19.13
CA TRP A 446 -3.42 -12.28 18.35
C TRP A 446 -2.47 -13.36 17.84
N SER A 447 -3.00 -14.52 17.41
CA SER A 447 -2.20 -15.63 16.89
C SER A 447 -2.94 -16.41 15.81
N GLU A 448 -2.20 -17.01 14.88
CA GLU A 448 -2.72 -17.93 13.85
C GLU A 448 -3.42 -19.17 14.45
N SER A 449 -3.24 -19.46 15.75
CA SER A 449 -3.91 -20.56 16.45
C SER A 449 -5.44 -20.49 16.43
N ILE A 450 -6.02 -19.31 16.12
CA ILE A 450 -7.48 -19.12 15.94
C ILE A 450 -8.00 -19.85 14.69
N PHE A 451 -7.28 -19.74 13.57
CA PHE A 451 -7.84 -20.03 12.25
C PHE A 451 -8.06 -21.51 11.91
N PRO A 452 -7.31 -22.49 12.46
CA PRO A 452 -7.66 -23.90 12.30
C PRO A 452 -9.08 -24.24 12.77
N LYS A 453 -9.59 -23.53 13.79
CA LYS A 453 -10.96 -23.72 14.29
C LYS A 453 -11.98 -22.93 13.46
N TRP A 454 -11.65 -21.71 13.05
CA TRP A 454 -12.57 -20.84 12.31
C TRP A 454 -12.74 -21.25 10.85
N TYR A 455 -11.62 -21.56 10.19
CA TYR A 455 -11.54 -21.83 8.76
C TYR A 455 -10.85 -23.18 8.49
N PRO A 456 -11.36 -24.30 9.03
CA PRO A 456 -10.70 -25.60 8.92
C PRO A 456 -10.49 -26.04 7.46
N LYS A 457 -11.37 -25.61 6.54
CA LYS A 457 -11.34 -26.00 5.13
C LYS A 457 -10.26 -25.31 4.30
N VAL A 458 -9.64 -24.25 4.80
CA VAL A 458 -8.54 -23.59 4.08
C VAL A 458 -7.29 -24.49 4.08
N MET A 459 -7.09 -25.25 5.16
CA MET A 459 -6.00 -26.23 5.35
C MET A 459 -4.58 -25.62 5.38
N ASP A 460 -4.48 -24.30 5.33
CA ASP A 460 -3.25 -23.52 5.40
C ASP A 460 -3.59 -22.14 5.97
N TRP A 461 -2.95 -21.78 7.08
CA TRP A 461 -3.24 -20.56 7.83
C TRP A 461 -2.00 -19.70 8.04
N GLN A 462 -0.93 -19.98 7.29
CA GLN A 462 0.31 -19.24 7.40
C GLN A 462 0.06 -17.75 7.13
N VAL A 463 0.39 -16.89 8.09
CA VAL A 463 0.17 -15.46 8.03
C VAL A 463 0.79 -14.84 6.78
N TYR A 464 1.92 -15.38 6.32
CA TYR A 464 2.59 -14.95 5.09
C TYR A 464 1.65 -14.96 3.87
N TRP A 465 0.82 -16.01 3.73
CA TRP A 465 -0.15 -16.14 2.65
C TRP A 465 -1.52 -15.57 3.02
N GLN A 466 -1.91 -15.67 4.29
CA GLN A 466 -3.27 -15.41 4.80
C GLN A 466 -3.35 -14.16 5.70
N GLN A 467 -2.69 -13.07 5.30
CA GLN A 467 -2.48 -11.87 6.14
C GLN A 467 -3.75 -11.24 6.72
N PHE A 468 -4.90 -11.43 6.06
CA PHE A 468 -6.15 -10.75 6.38
C PHE A 468 -7.17 -11.54 7.21
N MET A 469 -6.93 -12.84 7.50
CA MET A 469 -7.83 -13.62 8.36
C MET A 469 -7.99 -13.01 9.76
N CYS A 470 -6.91 -12.41 10.27
CA CYS A 470 -6.91 -11.71 11.55
C CYS A 470 -7.77 -10.43 11.55
N LEU A 471 -8.03 -9.79 10.40
CA LEU A 471 -8.94 -8.65 10.31
C LEU A 471 -10.40 -9.11 10.38
N GLN A 472 -10.70 -10.27 9.82
CA GLN A 472 -12.04 -10.88 9.92
C GLN A 472 -12.34 -11.24 11.38
N TRP A 473 -11.36 -11.79 12.11
CA TRP A 473 -11.48 -12.02 13.55
C TRP A 473 -11.65 -10.69 14.32
N PHE A 474 -10.84 -9.68 14.04
CA PHE A 474 -10.96 -8.36 14.67
C PHE A 474 -12.36 -7.77 14.44
N SER A 475 -12.86 -7.73 13.20
CA SER A 475 -14.16 -7.14 12.86
C SER A 475 -15.35 -7.85 13.52
N LEU A 476 -15.27 -9.18 13.68
CA LEU A 476 -16.32 -9.95 14.36
C LEU A 476 -16.32 -9.76 15.88
N THR A 477 -15.15 -9.51 16.46
CA THR A 477 -14.98 -9.33 17.90
C THR A 477 -15.06 -7.87 18.35
N HIS A 478 -14.93 -6.93 17.41
CA HIS A 478 -15.09 -5.48 17.60
C HIS A 478 -16.14 -4.92 16.62
N PRO A 479 -17.42 -5.29 16.77
CA PRO A 479 -18.50 -4.88 15.87
C PRO A 479 -18.84 -3.37 15.94
N GLU A 480 -18.18 -2.60 16.80
CA GLU A 480 -18.31 -1.15 16.89
C GLU A 480 -17.78 -0.40 15.66
N PHE A 481 -16.85 -0.98 14.89
CA PHE A 481 -16.18 -0.31 13.76
C PHE A 481 -16.77 -0.66 12.40
N ASP A 482 -17.13 0.34 11.61
CA ASP A 482 -17.70 0.16 10.27
C ASP A 482 -16.62 -0.02 9.19
N TYR A 483 -15.43 0.52 9.45
CA TYR A 483 -14.25 0.43 8.60
C TYR A 483 -13.00 0.06 9.41
N ILE A 484 -12.06 -0.62 8.75
CA ILE A 484 -10.76 -0.98 9.29
C ILE A 484 -9.68 -0.62 8.29
N TRP A 485 -8.68 0.16 8.71
CA TRP A 485 -7.41 0.28 8.01
C TRP A 485 -6.42 -0.76 8.55
N ASN A 486 -5.85 -1.56 7.66
CA ASN A 486 -4.63 -2.31 7.95
C ASN A 486 -3.45 -1.38 7.68
N TRP A 487 -2.60 -1.15 8.67
CA TRP A 487 -1.48 -0.21 8.57
C TRP A 487 -0.17 -0.91 8.93
N GLU A 488 0.82 -0.81 8.06
CA GLU A 488 2.15 -1.39 8.29
C GLU A 488 2.99 -0.47 9.18
N THR A 489 3.73 -1.03 10.15
CA THR A 489 4.53 -0.25 11.11
C THR A 489 5.66 0.55 10.47
N ASP A 490 6.03 0.26 9.22
CA ASP A 490 7.07 0.93 8.46
C ASP A 490 6.52 1.90 7.40
N ALA A 491 5.21 2.17 7.39
CA ALA A 491 4.64 3.28 6.64
C ALA A 491 4.77 4.59 7.45
N ARG A 492 5.13 5.70 6.78
CA ARG A 492 5.18 7.04 7.36
C ARG A 492 4.40 8.02 6.51
N TYR A 493 3.85 9.05 7.15
CA TYR A 493 3.21 10.16 6.47
C TYR A 493 3.70 11.49 7.04
N THR A 494 4.29 12.35 6.20
CA THR A 494 4.82 13.65 6.63
C THR A 494 3.74 14.71 6.78
N GLY A 495 2.51 14.45 6.34
CA GLY A 495 1.36 15.34 6.52
C GLY A 495 0.50 14.92 7.72
N HIS A 496 -0.72 15.48 7.79
CA HIS A 496 -1.69 15.17 8.85
C HIS A 496 -2.57 13.95 8.49
N HIS A 497 -2.57 12.92 9.33
CA HIS A 497 -3.25 11.64 9.10
C HIS A 497 -4.75 11.82 8.88
N TYR A 498 -5.45 12.59 9.74
CA TYR A 498 -6.90 12.80 9.54
C TYR A 498 -7.23 13.34 8.15
N HIS A 499 -6.45 14.32 7.67
CA HIS A 499 -6.63 14.86 6.33
C HIS A 499 -6.43 13.78 5.26
N PHE A 500 -5.37 12.99 5.37
CA PHE A 500 -5.07 11.91 4.44
C PHE A 500 -6.19 10.86 4.36
N PHE A 501 -6.60 10.31 5.49
CA PHE A 501 -7.61 9.24 5.56
C PHE A 501 -9.00 9.72 5.12
N GLU A 502 -9.41 10.93 5.52
CA GLU A 502 -10.70 11.50 5.12
C GLU A 502 -10.73 11.77 3.61
N LYS A 503 -9.69 12.40 3.05
CA LYS A 503 -9.68 12.76 1.61
C LYS A 503 -9.63 11.56 0.69
N ILE A 504 -8.91 10.51 1.07
CA ILE A 504 -8.93 9.24 0.33
C ILE A 504 -10.34 8.63 0.31
N SER A 505 -11.03 8.66 1.45
CA SER A 505 -12.38 8.13 1.56
C SER A 505 -13.39 8.99 0.80
N GLU A 506 -13.30 10.32 0.90
CA GLU A 506 -14.12 11.25 0.10
C GLU A 506 -13.92 11.04 -1.41
N PHE A 507 -12.69 10.84 -1.86
CA PHE A 507 -12.39 10.52 -3.26
C PHE A 507 -13.05 9.22 -3.68
N ALA A 508 -12.94 8.17 -2.85
CA ALA A 508 -13.51 6.85 -3.14
C ALA A 508 -15.04 6.89 -3.20
N ASP A 509 -15.69 7.64 -2.31
CA ASP A 509 -17.14 7.84 -2.29
C ASP A 509 -17.65 8.50 -3.57
N LYS A 510 -16.88 9.43 -4.16
CA LYS A 510 -17.24 10.10 -5.42
C LYS A 510 -17.18 9.20 -6.65
N GLN A 511 -16.39 8.11 -6.63
CA GLN A 511 -16.17 7.28 -7.81
C GLN A 511 -17.44 6.51 -8.25
N PRO A 512 -17.85 6.57 -9.54
CA PRO A 512 -18.92 5.73 -10.05
C PRO A 512 -18.41 4.30 -10.29
N ARG A 513 -19.31 3.31 -10.23
CA ARG A 513 -18.97 1.89 -10.49
C ARG A 513 -18.69 1.61 -11.96
N LYS A 514 -19.32 2.34 -12.89
CA LYS A 514 -19.10 2.20 -14.33
C LYS A 514 -17.64 2.45 -14.66
N LEU A 515 -17.01 1.48 -15.33
CA LEU A 515 -15.59 1.47 -15.72
C LEU A 515 -14.58 1.63 -14.56
N LEU A 516 -15.01 1.41 -13.31
CA LEU A 516 -14.16 1.62 -12.14
C LEU A 516 -12.98 0.65 -12.09
N TRP A 517 -13.22 -0.63 -12.36
CA TRP A 517 -12.17 -1.65 -12.37
C TRP A 517 -11.12 -1.37 -13.45
N GLU A 518 -11.57 -0.84 -14.59
CA GLU A 518 -10.69 -0.51 -15.71
C GLU A 518 -9.91 0.79 -15.48
N ARG A 519 -10.43 1.73 -14.67
CA ARG A 519 -9.64 2.85 -14.15
C ARG A 519 -8.64 2.40 -13.08
N ASN A 520 -9.07 1.52 -12.17
CA ASN A 520 -8.28 1.09 -11.02
C ASN A 520 -6.97 0.39 -11.39
N LYS A 521 -6.86 -0.19 -12.59
CA LYS A 521 -5.65 -0.91 -13.02
C LYS A 521 -4.56 -0.02 -13.61
N ARG A 522 -4.84 1.25 -13.88
CA ARG A 522 -3.93 2.17 -14.59
C ARG A 522 -3.42 3.25 -13.65
N TYR A 523 -2.10 3.48 -13.66
CA TYR A 523 -1.52 4.62 -12.94
C TYR A 523 -1.95 5.94 -13.60
N TYR A 524 -2.31 6.94 -12.78
CA TYR A 524 -2.38 8.31 -13.25
C TYR A 524 -0.99 8.95 -13.13
N LEU A 525 -0.41 9.30 -14.27
CA LEU A 525 0.94 9.86 -14.39
C LEU A 525 0.81 11.27 -14.99
N PRO A 526 0.85 12.36 -14.19
CA PRO A 526 0.57 13.70 -14.69
C PRO A 526 1.45 14.11 -15.89
N SER A 527 2.72 13.68 -15.90
CA SER A 527 3.66 13.93 -17.00
C SER A 527 3.33 13.19 -18.30
N VAL A 528 2.46 12.17 -18.25
CA VAL A 528 2.04 11.37 -19.41
C VAL A 528 0.61 11.72 -19.82
N HIS A 529 -0.30 11.76 -18.85
CA HIS A 529 -1.73 11.84 -19.08
C HIS A 529 -2.30 13.25 -18.97
N GLY A 530 -1.51 14.23 -18.51
CA GLY A 530 -1.97 15.59 -18.23
C GLY A 530 -2.75 15.66 -16.94
N ASP A 531 -3.92 16.32 -16.99
CA ASP A 531 -4.83 16.41 -15.87
C ASP A 531 -5.65 15.11 -15.67
N TYR A 532 -6.25 14.99 -14.49
CA TYR A 532 -6.97 13.77 -14.09
C TYR A 532 -8.24 13.53 -14.91
N GLN A 533 -8.93 14.59 -15.35
CA GLN A 533 -10.11 14.45 -16.18
C GLN A 533 -9.74 13.85 -17.54
N SER A 534 -8.70 14.39 -18.18
CA SER A 534 -8.14 13.87 -19.43
C SER A 534 -7.73 12.40 -19.29
N PHE A 535 -7.08 12.03 -18.19
CA PHE A 535 -6.75 10.64 -17.88
C PHE A 535 -7.97 9.73 -17.85
N VAL A 536 -9.01 10.12 -17.10
CA VAL A 536 -10.24 9.32 -16.95
C VAL A 536 -10.96 9.16 -18.28
N GLU A 537 -11.18 10.26 -19.02
CA GLU A 537 -11.91 10.25 -20.28
C GLU A 537 -11.18 9.45 -21.37
N ASN A 538 -9.85 9.59 -21.47
CA ASN A 538 -9.04 8.80 -22.40
C ASN A 538 -9.04 7.32 -22.02
N THR A 539 -8.91 6.99 -20.74
CA THR A 539 -8.97 5.60 -20.25
C THR A 539 -10.31 4.96 -20.60
N HIS A 540 -11.43 5.65 -20.35
CA HIS A 540 -12.76 5.17 -20.71
C HIS A 540 -12.90 4.91 -22.21
N ARG A 541 -12.48 5.87 -23.04
CA ARG A 541 -12.54 5.73 -24.50
C ARG A 541 -11.75 4.51 -24.96
N ASP A 542 -10.51 4.36 -24.50
CA ASP A 542 -9.61 3.31 -24.93
C ASP A 542 -10.11 1.93 -24.49
N VAL A 543 -10.66 1.81 -23.27
CA VAL A 543 -11.30 0.59 -22.75
C VAL A 543 -12.55 0.22 -23.54
N LEU A 544 -13.44 1.17 -23.78
CA LEU A 544 -14.67 0.92 -24.54
C LEU A 544 -14.35 0.51 -25.98
N ASN A 545 -13.36 1.16 -26.61
CA ASN A 545 -12.90 0.78 -27.95
C ASN A 545 -12.29 -0.63 -27.96
N ALA A 546 -11.42 -0.94 -27.00
CA ALA A 546 -10.80 -2.26 -26.89
C ALA A 546 -11.84 -3.36 -26.66
N SER A 547 -12.81 -3.12 -25.78
CA SER A 547 -13.90 -4.06 -25.52
C SER A 547 -14.81 -4.26 -26.74
N ALA A 548 -15.20 -3.18 -27.44
CA ALA A 548 -16.01 -3.26 -28.64
C ALA A 548 -15.33 -4.07 -29.77
N ASN A 549 -14.00 -4.09 -29.80
CA ASN A 549 -13.20 -4.87 -30.74
C ASN A 549 -12.72 -6.22 -30.16
N SER A 550 -13.24 -6.65 -29.01
CA SER A 550 -12.90 -7.91 -28.34
C SER A 550 -11.41 -8.09 -28.02
N LEU A 551 -10.67 -6.99 -27.84
CA LEU A 551 -9.26 -7.01 -27.45
C LEU A 551 -9.09 -7.33 -25.95
N ILE A 552 -10.05 -6.91 -25.14
CA ILE A 552 -10.12 -7.17 -23.69
C ILE A 552 -11.49 -7.74 -23.33
N PRO A 553 -11.62 -8.41 -22.17
CA PRO A 553 -12.92 -8.83 -21.66
C PRO A 553 -13.90 -7.66 -21.52
N PRO A 554 -15.22 -7.91 -21.54
CA PRO A 554 -16.21 -6.89 -21.23
C PRO A 554 -15.92 -6.23 -19.87
N PRO A 555 -16.03 -4.89 -19.77
CA PRO A 555 -15.83 -4.18 -18.52
C PRO A 555 -16.70 -4.71 -17.39
N VAL A 556 -16.20 -4.58 -16.17
CA VAL A 556 -16.90 -5.13 -14.99
C VAL A 556 -18.17 -4.34 -14.71
N TRP A 557 -19.31 -5.04 -14.73
CA TRP A 557 -20.63 -4.49 -14.39
C TRP A 557 -21.41 -5.45 -13.48
N GLY A 558 -21.20 -5.30 -12.17
CA GLY A 558 -21.75 -6.21 -11.16
C GLY A 558 -20.77 -7.34 -10.77
N PRO A 559 -21.25 -8.35 -10.04
CA PRO A 559 -20.39 -9.42 -9.51
C PRO A 559 -19.87 -10.37 -10.60
N ARG A 560 -18.65 -10.88 -10.40
CA ARG A 560 -17.98 -11.82 -11.30
C ARG A 560 -17.64 -13.15 -10.60
N PRO A 561 -18.62 -13.89 -10.07
CA PRO A 561 -18.34 -15.11 -9.32
C PRO A 561 -17.68 -16.17 -10.20
N TRP A 562 -16.87 -17.03 -9.59
CA TRP A 562 -16.33 -18.20 -10.27
C TRP A 562 -17.47 -19.15 -10.65
N ALA A 563 -17.69 -19.34 -11.95
CA ALA A 563 -18.85 -20.07 -12.47
C ALA A 563 -18.90 -21.55 -12.01
N ARG A 564 -17.73 -22.15 -11.72
CA ARG A 564 -17.62 -23.52 -11.19
C ARG A 564 -17.34 -23.58 -9.69
N ALA A 565 -17.62 -22.50 -8.96
CA ALA A 565 -17.49 -22.49 -7.51
C ALA A 565 -18.37 -23.58 -6.88
N ASP A 566 -17.75 -24.45 -6.09
CA ASP A 566 -18.44 -25.43 -5.25
C ASP A 566 -18.05 -25.18 -3.79
N PRO A 567 -19.00 -24.82 -2.90
CA PRO A 567 -20.40 -24.47 -3.19
C PRO A 567 -20.53 -23.16 -3.99
N PRO A 568 -21.64 -22.91 -4.72
CA PRO A 568 -21.81 -21.67 -5.49
C PRO A 568 -21.61 -20.41 -4.64
N GLN A 569 -20.83 -19.45 -5.16
CA GLN A 569 -20.63 -18.16 -4.52
C GLN A 569 -21.93 -17.36 -4.47
N LYS A 570 -22.13 -16.63 -3.38
CA LYS A 570 -23.30 -15.77 -3.17
C LYS A 570 -22.80 -14.32 -3.07
N PRO A 571 -22.83 -13.56 -4.18
CA PRO A 571 -22.41 -12.16 -4.15
C PRO A 571 -23.15 -11.35 -3.09
N LEU A 572 -22.42 -10.55 -2.31
CA LEU A 572 -22.96 -9.66 -1.27
C LEU A 572 -23.15 -8.21 -1.76
N GLY A 573 -22.57 -7.88 -2.91
CA GLY A 573 -22.69 -6.57 -3.55
C GLY A 573 -24.06 -6.35 -4.18
N PRO A 574 -24.39 -5.08 -4.48
CA PRO A 574 -25.64 -4.73 -5.13
C PRO A 574 -25.71 -5.25 -6.57
N THR A 575 -26.91 -5.62 -7.00
CA THR A 575 -27.20 -5.85 -8.43
C THR A 575 -27.19 -4.51 -9.18
N PRO A 576 -26.59 -4.42 -10.39
CA PRO A 576 -26.67 -3.22 -11.20
C PRO A 576 -28.13 -2.79 -11.44
N PRO A 577 -28.48 -1.51 -11.27
CA PRO A 577 -29.86 -1.04 -11.41
C PRO A 577 -30.33 -0.96 -12.87
N THR A 578 -29.40 -0.87 -13.82
CA THR A 578 -29.63 -0.76 -15.27
C THR A 578 -28.46 -1.35 -16.04
N THR A 579 -28.50 -1.37 -17.37
CA THR A 579 -27.35 -1.81 -18.19
C THR A 579 -26.18 -0.83 -18.11
N MET A 580 -24.96 -1.26 -18.44
CA MET A 580 -23.80 -0.36 -18.41
C MET A 580 -23.95 0.76 -19.44
N GLU A 581 -24.58 0.48 -20.58
CA GLU A 581 -24.80 1.41 -21.68
C GLU A 581 -25.76 2.54 -21.29
N GLU A 582 -26.80 2.22 -20.51
CA GLU A 582 -27.83 3.18 -20.06
C GLU A 582 -27.42 4.04 -18.87
N ASP A 583 -26.46 3.59 -18.04
CA ASP A 583 -25.99 4.35 -16.88
C ASP A 583 -25.12 5.56 -17.28
N ASP A 584 -25.51 6.76 -16.88
CA ASP A 584 -24.74 8.01 -17.10
C ASP A 584 -23.76 8.28 -15.94
N PHE A 585 -23.02 7.23 -15.52
CA PHE A 585 -22.10 7.25 -14.38
C PHE A 585 -22.77 7.64 -13.04
N GLU A 586 -24.03 7.24 -12.85
CA GLU A 586 -24.80 7.55 -11.63
C GLU A 586 -24.64 6.46 -10.57
N TRP A 587 -24.57 5.19 -10.99
CA TRP A 587 -24.48 4.08 -10.03
C TRP A 587 -23.16 4.09 -9.24
N GLY A 588 -23.30 4.14 -7.92
CA GLY A 588 -22.18 4.08 -6.97
C GLY A 588 -21.56 5.43 -6.60
N VAL A 589 -22.06 6.55 -7.14
CA VAL A 589 -21.66 7.88 -6.67
C VAL A 589 -22.27 8.13 -5.28
N ALA A 590 -21.46 8.68 -4.35
CA ALA A 590 -21.77 8.82 -2.93
C ALA A 590 -22.07 7.49 -2.20
N GLU A 591 -21.81 6.36 -2.85
CA GLU A 591 -21.72 5.06 -2.21
C GLU A 591 -20.28 4.88 -1.70
N PRO A 592 -20.08 4.60 -0.41
CA PRO A 592 -18.74 4.33 0.08
C PRO A 592 -18.12 3.12 -0.58
N ALA A 593 -16.82 3.20 -0.86
CA ALA A 593 -16.08 2.01 -1.26
C ALA A 593 -16.18 0.95 -0.14
N ASP A 594 -16.11 -0.32 -0.51
CA ASP A 594 -15.95 -1.45 0.39
C ASP A 594 -14.46 -1.75 0.62
N PHE A 595 -13.62 -1.52 -0.40
CA PHE A 595 -12.19 -1.76 -0.38
C PHE A 595 -11.45 -0.56 -1.01
N ILE A 596 -10.42 -0.04 -0.33
CA ILE A 596 -9.58 1.05 -0.85
C ILE A 596 -8.11 0.63 -0.86
N THR A 597 -7.46 0.78 -2.01
CA THR A 597 -6.01 0.55 -2.20
C THR A 597 -5.28 1.85 -2.49
N LEU A 598 -3.97 1.86 -2.19
CA LEU A 598 -3.07 2.97 -2.47
C LEU A 598 -2.16 2.71 -3.68
N LEU A 599 -2.32 1.55 -4.33
CA LEU A 599 -1.73 1.19 -5.61
C LEU A 599 -2.82 0.56 -6.52
N PRO A 600 -2.61 0.56 -7.85
CA PRO A 600 -3.56 -0.01 -8.81
C PRO A 600 -3.97 -1.46 -8.52
N MET A 601 -5.19 -1.82 -8.93
CA MET A 601 -5.71 -3.18 -8.91
C MET A 601 -5.76 -3.75 -10.33
N TRP A 602 -4.98 -4.77 -10.63
CA TRP A 602 -4.76 -5.29 -11.99
C TRP A 602 -5.04 -6.79 -12.08
N ASP A 603 -5.22 -7.30 -13.31
CA ASP A 603 -5.39 -8.72 -13.60
C ASP A 603 -4.05 -9.44 -13.80
N PRO A 604 -3.70 -10.42 -12.95
CA PRO A 604 -2.39 -11.06 -13.01
C PRO A 604 -2.24 -12.18 -14.02
N ARG A 605 -3.32 -12.58 -14.71
CA ARG A 605 -3.36 -13.84 -15.47
C ARG A 605 -2.36 -13.91 -16.62
N ASN A 606 -2.16 -12.83 -17.36
CA ASN A 606 -1.25 -12.79 -18.52
C ASN A 606 0.14 -12.22 -18.18
N THR A 607 0.46 -12.12 -16.89
CA THR A 607 1.77 -11.64 -16.41
C THR A 607 2.65 -12.79 -15.94
N THR A 608 3.91 -12.50 -15.63
CA THR A 608 4.84 -13.44 -14.99
C THR A 608 5.03 -13.16 -13.50
N TRP A 609 4.11 -12.41 -12.87
CA TRP A 609 4.18 -12.13 -11.44
C TRP A 609 4.14 -13.42 -10.62
N SER A 610 5.08 -13.54 -9.69
CA SER A 610 5.44 -14.80 -9.03
C SER A 610 4.31 -15.45 -8.25
N TYR A 611 3.33 -14.68 -7.77
CA TYR A 611 2.25 -15.18 -6.93
C TYR A 611 0.91 -15.39 -7.67
N LYS A 612 0.84 -15.16 -8.98
CA LYS A 612 -0.42 -15.15 -9.76
C LYS A 612 -1.28 -16.42 -9.66
N ASP A 613 -0.66 -17.55 -9.33
CA ASP A 613 -1.28 -18.87 -9.27
C ASP A 613 -1.39 -19.43 -7.84
N LYS A 614 -1.04 -18.65 -6.81
CA LYS A 614 -1.24 -19.02 -5.41
C LYS A 614 -2.73 -18.90 -5.04
N ILE A 615 -3.47 -19.97 -5.31
CA ILE A 615 -4.93 -20.03 -5.17
C ILE A 615 -5.30 -21.30 -4.37
N TRP A 616 -6.13 -21.15 -3.35
CA TRP A 616 -6.57 -22.23 -2.45
C TRP A 616 -8.04 -22.54 -2.69
N ASN A 617 -8.34 -23.81 -2.99
CA ASN A 617 -9.66 -24.45 -2.95
C ASN A 617 -10.76 -23.81 -3.83
N TYR A 618 -10.41 -22.98 -4.82
CA TYR A 618 -11.35 -22.57 -5.88
C TYR A 618 -11.77 -23.75 -6.76
N LEU A 619 -10.86 -24.72 -6.89
CA LEU A 619 -11.14 -26.04 -7.40
C LEU A 619 -11.05 -27.00 -6.21
N PRO A 620 -12.00 -27.93 -6.04
CA PRO A 620 -11.99 -28.85 -4.91
C PRO A 620 -10.64 -29.56 -4.78
N TYR A 621 -10.05 -29.46 -3.59
CA TYR A 621 -8.79 -30.12 -3.21
C TYR A 621 -7.53 -29.62 -3.95
N VAL A 622 -7.59 -28.47 -4.63
CA VAL A 622 -6.43 -27.85 -5.28
C VAL A 622 -5.96 -26.66 -4.45
N ARG A 623 -4.74 -26.73 -3.93
CA ARG A 623 -4.06 -25.66 -3.19
C ARG A 623 -2.55 -25.84 -3.29
N PRO A 624 -1.74 -24.77 -3.10
CA PRO A 624 -0.30 -24.94 -2.98
C PRO A 624 0.05 -25.70 -1.69
N ILE A 625 1.17 -26.41 -1.73
CA ILE A 625 1.75 -27.11 -0.59
C ILE A 625 3.18 -26.60 -0.46
N PHE A 626 3.47 -25.91 0.65
CA PHE A 626 4.80 -25.38 0.92
C PHE A 626 5.58 -26.38 1.77
N THR A 627 6.79 -26.67 1.35
CA THR A 627 7.72 -27.56 2.05
C THR A 627 9.01 -26.79 2.35
N PRO A 628 9.86 -27.25 3.28
CA PRO A 628 11.18 -26.64 3.48
C PRO A 628 12.02 -26.61 2.20
N GLU A 629 11.88 -27.61 1.33
CA GLU A 629 12.60 -27.73 0.07
C GLU A 629 12.02 -26.83 -1.04
N ASP A 630 10.73 -26.51 -0.92
CA ASP A 630 9.98 -25.67 -1.84
C ASP A 630 9.06 -24.73 -1.06
N GLY A 631 9.67 -23.69 -0.50
CA GLY A 631 9.00 -22.73 0.37
C GLY A 631 8.08 -21.75 -0.37
N GLN A 632 8.21 -21.67 -1.70
CA GLN A 632 7.45 -20.74 -2.54
C GLN A 632 6.45 -21.45 -3.45
N ALA A 633 6.58 -22.76 -3.70
CA ALA A 633 5.70 -23.50 -4.61
C ALA A 633 5.62 -22.90 -6.01
N ASP A 634 6.74 -22.42 -6.56
CA ASP A 634 6.78 -21.62 -7.79
C ASP A 634 6.20 -22.33 -9.01
N TRP A 635 6.28 -23.66 -9.05
CA TRP A 635 5.69 -24.51 -10.09
C TRP A 635 4.20 -24.81 -9.88
N PHE A 636 3.59 -24.36 -8.79
CA PHE A 636 2.17 -24.60 -8.53
C PHE A 636 1.30 -23.79 -9.49
N THR A 637 0.60 -24.51 -10.37
CA THR A 637 -0.36 -23.94 -11.31
C THR A 637 -1.42 -24.98 -11.68
N HIS A 638 -2.50 -24.54 -12.31
CA HIS A 638 -3.56 -25.40 -12.83
C HIS A 638 -4.16 -24.75 -14.10
N PRO A 639 -4.46 -25.50 -15.17
CA PRO A 639 -4.95 -24.92 -16.43
C PRO A 639 -6.24 -24.09 -16.28
N ASP A 640 -7.09 -24.46 -15.32
CA ASP A 640 -8.32 -23.71 -15.04
C ASP A 640 -8.11 -22.38 -14.31
N PHE A 641 -6.91 -22.10 -13.79
CA PHE A 641 -6.66 -20.83 -13.11
C PHE A 641 -6.84 -19.65 -14.05
N GLU A 642 -6.51 -19.75 -15.34
CA GLU A 642 -6.74 -18.68 -16.32
C GLU A 642 -8.23 -18.23 -16.39
N GLN A 643 -9.17 -19.15 -16.12
CA GLN A 643 -10.61 -18.87 -16.16
C GLN A 643 -11.13 -18.19 -14.89
N ILE A 644 -10.36 -18.18 -13.79
CA ILE A 644 -10.76 -17.56 -12.53
C ILE A 644 -10.50 -16.06 -12.63
N ASP A 645 -11.57 -15.28 -12.82
CA ASP A 645 -11.51 -13.82 -12.82
C ASP A 645 -11.08 -13.33 -11.43
N ARG A 646 -9.98 -12.58 -11.43
CA ARG A 646 -9.29 -12.16 -10.20
C ARG A 646 -8.55 -10.85 -10.41
N ARG A 647 -8.26 -10.19 -9.31
CA ARG A 647 -7.44 -8.97 -9.27
C ARG A 647 -6.38 -9.13 -8.21
N THR A 648 -5.34 -8.31 -8.33
CA THR A 648 -4.27 -8.21 -7.36
C THR A 648 -3.91 -6.74 -7.16
N PHE A 649 -3.33 -6.42 -6.00
CA PHE A 649 -2.78 -5.11 -5.67
C PHE A 649 -1.51 -5.36 -4.85
N ILE A 650 -0.54 -4.47 -4.90
CA ILE A 650 0.67 -4.58 -4.06
C ILE A 650 0.53 -3.69 -2.82
N ASN A 651 1.16 -4.10 -1.71
CA ASN A 651 1.19 -3.43 -0.40
C ASN A 651 -0.09 -3.63 0.43
N THR A 652 0.05 -4.08 1.69
CA THR A 652 -1.09 -4.43 2.54
C THR A 652 -1.67 -3.26 3.34
N VAL A 653 -1.20 -2.03 3.11
CA VAL A 653 -1.84 -0.82 3.64
C VAL A 653 -3.11 -0.48 2.85
N VAL A 654 -4.25 -0.93 3.38
CA VAL A 654 -5.56 -0.88 2.71
C VAL A 654 -6.70 -0.68 3.70
N ARG A 655 -7.84 -0.18 3.20
CA ARG A 655 -9.07 -0.01 3.99
C ARG A 655 -10.14 -1.02 3.61
N PHE A 656 -10.76 -1.62 4.62
CA PHE A 656 -11.86 -2.56 4.49
C PHE A 656 -13.14 -2.02 5.11
N SER A 657 -14.29 -2.26 4.48
CA SER A 657 -15.61 -2.18 5.12
C SER A 657 -15.95 -3.49 5.83
N LYS A 658 -16.90 -3.45 6.77
CA LYS A 658 -17.47 -4.67 7.33
C LYS A 658 -17.99 -5.64 6.29
N LYS A 659 -18.65 -5.13 5.24
CA LYS A 659 -19.19 -5.97 4.15
C LYS A 659 -18.07 -6.67 3.38
N MET A 660 -16.95 -6.00 3.18
CA MET A 660 -15.76 -6.59 2.57
C MET A 660 -15.22 -7.76 3.42
N LEU A 661 -15.07 -7.54 4.73
CA LEU A 661 -14.59 -8.58 5.64
C LEU A 661 -15.59 -9.73 5.80
N GLN A 662 -16.90 -9.45 5.70
CA GLN A 662 -17.93 -10.48 5.64
C GLN A 662 -17.77 -11.37 4.40
N ALA A 663 -17.58 -10.78 3.22
CA ALA A 663 -17.38 -11.55 1.98
C ALA A 663 -16.16 -12.47 2.09
N MET A 664 -15.04 -11.95 2.61
CA MET A 664 -13.84 -12.75 2.86
C MET A 664 -14.10 -13.88 3.88
N HIS A 665 -14.85 -13.58 4.94
CA HIS A 665 -15.25 -14.57 5.95
C HIS A 665 -16.08 -15.71 5.36
N GLU A 666 -17.08 -15.40 4.55
CA GLU A 666 -17.92 -16.41 3.91
C GLU A 666 -17.13 -17.31 2.96
N GLU A 667 -16.19 -16.74 2.20
CA GLU A 667 -15.35 -17.53 1.28
C GLU A 667 -14.31 -18.38 2.04
N ASN A 668 -13.70 -17.86 3.12
CA ASN A 668 -12.79 -18.65 3.95
C ASN A 668 -13.50 -19.78 4.72
N LEU A 669 -14.76 -19.60 5.13
CA LEU A 669 -15.57 -20.67 5.76
C LEU A 669 -15.74 -21.89 4.85
N VAL A 670 -15.81 -21.68 3.54
CA VAL A 670 -15.88 -22.76 2.54
C VAL A 670 -14.51 -23.21 2.04
N GLY A 671 -13.43 -22.59 2.54
CA GLY A 671 -12.04 -22.98 2.30
C GLY A 671 -11.34 -22.19 1.20
N ARG A 672 -12.03 -21.29 0.49
CA ARG A 672 -11.39 -20.51 -0.58
C ARG A 672 -10.47 -19.45 0.00
N SER A 673 -9.30 -19.31 -0.62
CA SER A 673 -8.39 -18.20 -0.40
C SER A 673 -7.48 -17.97 -1.60
N MET A 674 -6.69 -16.91 -1.56
CA MET A 674 -5.58 -16.62 -2.49
C MET A 674 -4.41 -16.03 -1.69
N GLN A 675 -3.28 -15.77 -2.35
CA GLN A 675 -2.20 -15.02 -1.73
C GLN A 675 -2.71 -13.63 -1.30
N ALA A 676 -2.13 -13.11 -0.21
CA ALA A 676 -2.62 -11.93 0.50
C ALA A 676 -3.02 -10.76 -0.42
N GLU A 677 -2.15 -10.37 -1.35
CA GLU A 677 -2.30 -9.25 -2.28
C GLU A 677 -3.32 -9.51 -3.41
N MET A 678 -3.68 -10.76 -3.67
CA MET A 678 -4.79 -11.11 -4.56
C MET A 678 -6.13 -11.18 -3.83
N TRP A 679 -6.11 -11.59 -2.56
CA TRP A 679 -7.30 -12.10 -1.89
C TRP A 679 -8.41 -11.03 -1.76
N PRO A 680 -8.18 -9.86 -1.13
CA PRO A 680 -9.21 -8.83 -1.02
C PRO A 680 -9.76 -8.33 -2.36
N SER A 681 -8.90 -7.94 -3.30
CA SER A 681 -9.35 -7.37 -4.58
C SER A 681 -10.15 -8.38 -5.39
N THR A 682 -9.78 -9.67 -5.32
CA THR A 682 -10.54 -10.74 -5.95
C THR A 682 -11.89 -10.98 -5.29
N VAL A 683 -11.96 -11.05 -3.96
CA VAL A 683 -13.25 -11.18 -3.25
C VAL A 683 -14.16 -9.99 -3.57
N ALA A 684 -13.62 -8.76 -3.60
CA ALA A 684 -14.38 -7.58 -3.97
C ALA A 684 -14.97 -7.69 -5.39
N LEU A 685 -14.18 -8.13 -6.36
CA LEU A 685 -14.62 -8.35 -7.74
C LEU A 685 -15.73 -9.42 -7.81
N GLN A 686 -15.51 -10.58 -7.20
CA GLN A 686 -16.40 -11.73 -7.32
C GLN A 686 -17.74 -11.50 -6.61
N HIS A 687 -17.75 -10.74 -5.51
CA HIS A 687 -18.97 -10.37 -4.79
C HIS A 687 -19.61 -9.08 -5.30
N GLY A 688 -19.03 -8.37 -6.28
CA GLY A 688 -19.59 -7.12 -6.84
C GLY A 688 -19.49 -5.92 -5.88
N LEU A 689 -18.51 -5.93 -4.99
CA LEU A 689 -18.25 -4.85 -4.03
C LEU A 689 -17.56 -3.66 -4.70
N LYS A 690 -17.67 -2.47 -4.12
CA LYS A 690 -17.00 -1.28 -4.67
C LYS A 690 -15.56 -1.24 -4.21
N ALA A 691 -14.61 -1.50 -5.11
CA ALA A 691 -13.18 -1.35 -4.83
C ALA A 691 -12.63 -0.12 -5.54
N VAL A 692 -11.81 0.70 -4.87
CA VAL A 692 -11.24 1.93 -5.44
C VAL A 692 -9.74 1.97 -5.19
N TYR A 693 -8.96 2.20 -6.24
CA TYR A 693 -7.59 2.68 -6.13
C TYR A 693 -7.61 4.21 -5.95
N ALA A 694 -6.99 4.71 -4.88
CA ALA A 694 -6.83 6.14 -4.62
C ALA A 694 -5.44 6.63 -5.12
N PRO A 695 -5.36 7.39 -6.22
CA PRO A 695 -4.10 7.92 -6.78
C PRO A 695 -3.54 9.09 -5.95
N HIS A 696 -3.11 8.80 -4.72
CA HIS A 696 -2.41 9.74 -3.86
C HIS A 696 -1.06 10.17 -4.47
N PRO A 697 -0.51 11.34 -4.09
CA PRO A 697 0.76 11.80 -4.65
C PRO A 697 1.91 10.86 -4.26
N ILE A 698 2.67 10.45 -5.28
CA ILE A 698 3.89 9.63 -5.19
C ILE A 698 5.03 10.37 -5.88
N PHE A 699 6.21 10.33 -5.28
CA PHE A 699 7.43 10.96 -5.78
C PHE A 699 8.44 9.90 -6.24
N ASN A 700 9.40 10.31 -7.06
CA ASN A 700 10.47 9.46 -7.56
C ASN A 700 11.83 10.11 -7.24
N ASP A 701 12.84 9.30 -6.95
CA ASP A 701 14.19 9.76 -6.59
C ASP A 701 15.01 10.28 -7.78
N ARG A 702 14.51 10.07 -9.01
CA ARG A 702 15.18 10.43 -10.27
C ARG A 702 14.24 11.10 -11.27
N HIS A 703 14.85 11.86 -12.18
CA HIS A 703 14.17 12.48 -13.32
C HIS A 703 13.98 11.48 -14.47
N TRP A 704 12.86 10.76 -14.45
CA TRP A 704 12.51 9.87 -15.55
C TRP A 704 11.92 10.65 -16.73
N PRO A 705 12.41 10.45 -17.97
CA PRO A 705 11.78 11.00 -19.15
C PRO A 705 10.32 10.51 -19.29
N PRO A 706 9.34 11.38 -19.59
CA PRO A 706 7.93 10.99 -19.66
C PRO A 706 7.65 9.84 -20.65
N ALA A 707 8.34 9.80 -21.79
CA ALA A 707 8.22 8.71 -22.76
C ALA A 707 8.67 7.35 -22.20
N TYR A 708 9.72 7.35 -21.38
CA TYR A 708 10.21 6.14 -20.70
C TYR A 708 9.24 5.73 -19.59
N THR A 709 8.76 6.69 -18.79
CA THR A 709 7.70 6.47 -17.79
C THR A 709 6.45 5.84 -18.41
N GLU A 710 5.98 6.36 -19.54
CA GLU A 710 4.84 5.78 -20.30
C GLU A 710 5.13 4.35 -20.73
N ALA A 711 6.32 4.08 -21.29
CA ALA A 711 6.68 2.74 -21.78
C ALA A 711 6.75 1.68 -20.66
N ILE A 712 7.04 2.07 -19.42
CA ILE A 712 7.15 1.16 -18.28
C ILE A 712 5.83 1.00 -17.53
N PHE A 713 5.20 2.09 -17.12
CA PHE A 713 4.05 2.06 -16.21
C PHE A 713 2.68 2.12 -16.92
N ASP A 714 2.69 2.37 -18.23
CA ASP A 714 1.52 2.30 -19.11
C ASP A 714 1.70 1.20 -20.17
N SER A 715 2.57 0.21 -19.88
CA SER A 715 2.86 -0.92 -20.76
C SER A 715 1.62 -1.80 -20.95
N ALA A 716 1.40 -2.31 -22.16
CA ALA A 716 0.27 -3.20 -22.46
C ALA A 716 0.66 -4.21 -23.55
N HIS A 717 1.93 -4.62 -23.58
CA HIS A 717 2.50 -5.44 -24.64
C HIS A 717 2.71 -6.87 -24.17
N SER A 718 2.55 -7.82 -25.09
CA SER A 718 3.22 -9.11 -24.94
C SER A 718 4.73 -8.95 -25.14
N VAL A 719 5.52 -9.95 -24.73
CA VAL A 719 6.98 -9.93 -24.90
C VAL A 719 7.47 -11.19 -25.60
N ASP A 720 8.58 -11.07 -26.32
CA ASP A 720 9.40 -12.21 -26.68
C ASP A 720 10.15 -12.70 -25.43
N GLU A 721 9.89 -13.95 -25.01
CA GLU A 721 10.41 -14.48 -23.73
C GLU A 721 11.93 -14.62 -23.70
N GLU A 722 12.58 -14.80 -24.86
CA GLU A 722 14.03 -14.96 -24.93
C GLU A 722 14.74 -13.60 -24.85
N THR A 723 14.25 -12.62 -25.58
CA THR A 723 14.91 -11.32 -25.77
C THR A 723 14.38 -10.24 -24.84
N GLY A 724 13.17 -10.41 -24.29
CA GLY A 724 12.43 -9.39 -23.56
C GLY A 724 11.87 -8.28 -24.47
N GLU A 725 11.85 -8.48 -25.79
CA GLU A 725 11.37 -7.49 -26.74
C GLU A 725 9.86 -7.26 -26.58
N SER A 726 9.46 -6.01 -26.42
CA SER A 726 8.06 -5.60 -26.42
C SER A 726 7.47 -5.77 -27.83
N LEU A 727 6.40 -6.57 -27.95
CA LEU A 727 5.78 -6.96 -29.21
C LEU A 727 4.51 -6.13 -29.49
N GLU A 728 3.39 -6.77 -29.83
CA GLU A 728 2.15 -6.08 -30.17
C GLU A 728 1.45 -5.57 -28.89
N PRO A 729 1.06 -4.28 -28.84
CA PRO A 729 0.27 -3.75 -27.74
C PRO A 729 -1.18 -4.25 -27.83
N ARG A 730 -1.75 -4.58 -26.67
CA ARG A 730 -3.17 -4.78 -26.48
C ARG A 730 -3.77 -3.54 -25.81
N GLN A 731 -4.45 -2.71 -26.59
CA GLN A 731 -5.11 -1.52 -26.05
C GLN A 731 -6.02 -1.89 -24.88
N GLY A 732 -5.94 -1.10 -23.80
CA GLY A 732 -6.78 -1.29 -22.62
C GLY A 732 -6.30 -2.38 -21.65
N ALA A 733 -5.17 -3.06 -21.90
CA ALA A 733 -4.58 -4.08 -21.03
C ALA A 733 -3.35 -3.58 -20.25
N TRP A 734 -3.39 -2.32 -19.80
CA TRP A 734 -2.27 -1.69 -19.10
C TRP A 734 -1.86 -2.50 -17.86
N THR A 735 -0.57 -2.82 -17.75
CA THR A 735 0.06 -3.59 -16.67
C THR A 735 -0.46 -5.03 -16.50
N GLU A 736 -1.25 -5.54 -17.44
CA GLU A 736 -1.89 -6.86 -17.34
C GLU A 736 -1.28 -7.90 -18.31
N GLU A 737 -0.36 -7.49 -19.17
CA GLU A 737 0.30 -8.36 -20.15
C GLU A 737 1.73 -8.74 -19.73
N ALA A 738 2.40 -9.56 -20.55
CA ALA A 738 3.73 -10.10 -20.25
C ALA A 738 4.85 -9.04 -20.15
N ASP A 739 4.60 -7.77 -20.51
CA ASP A 739 5.51 -6.64 -20.27
C ASP A 739 5.14 -5.81 -19.01
N SER A 740 4.32 -6.36 -18.12
CA SER A 740 3.84 -5.68 -16.92
C SER A 740 4.98 -5.21 -16.01
N CYS A 741 4.86 -3.98 -15.50
CA CYS A 741 5.76 -3.45 -14.48
C CYS A 741 5.80 -4.29 -13.18
N TYR A 742 4.83 -5.19 -12.96
CA TYR A 742 4.76 -6.08 -11.81
C TYR A 742 5.45 -7.44 -12.02
N ASN A 743 6.02 -7.70 -13.19
CA ASN A 743 6.84 -8.92 -13.36
C ASN A 743 8.08 -8.83 -12.47
N HIS A 744 8.57 -9.99 -12.00
CA HIS A 744 9.60 -10.08 -10.96
C HIS A 744 10.86 -9.22 -11.22
N ASP A 745 11.32 -9.15 -12.47
CA ASP A 745 12.44 -8.32 -12.85
C ASP A 745 12.08 -6.84 -13.07
N ARG A 746 10.86 -6.56 -13.51
CA ARG A 746 10.35 -5.22 -13.80
C ARG A 746 9.90 -4.48 -12.56
N GLU A 747 9.55 -5.16 -11.47
CA GLU A 747 9.25 -4.54 -10.17
C GLU A 747 10.42 -3.69 -9.64
N PHE A 748 11.63 -3.98 -10.12
CA PHE A 748 12.82 -3.18 -9.83
C PHE A 748 12.68 -1.70 -10.25
N ASN A 749 11.82 -1.38 -11.23
CA ASN A 749 11.53 0.00 -11.63
C ASN A 749 10.88 0.85 -10.52
N PHE A 750 10.31 0.23 -9.49
CA PHE A 750 9.68 0.92 -8.36
C PHE A 750 10.68 1.31 -7.25
N GLN A 751 11.96 0.95 -7.35
CA GLN A 751 12.97 1.19 -6.30
C GLN A 751 13.17 2.67 -5.93
N GLY A 752 12.87 3.58 -6.86
CA GLY A 752 12.93 5.03 -6.66
C GLY A 752 11.63 5.66 -6.15
N TRP A 753 10.54 4.91 -6.00
CA TRP A 753 9.23 5.47 -5.65
C TRP A 753 9.10 5.77 -4.16
N SER A 754 8.39 6.83 -3.78
CA SER A 754 8.11 7.12 -2.36
C SER A 754 7.14 6.10 -1.73
N TRP A 755 6.43 5.32 -2.55
CA TRP A 755 5.46 4.33 -2.10
C TRP A 755 5.56 3.04 -2.92
N TYR A 756 6.35 2.08 -2.45
CA TYR A 756 6.40 0.70 -2.95
C TYR A 756 7.18 -0.20 -1.97
N TYR A 757 6.76 -1.45 -1.76
CA TYR A 757 7.33 -2.32 -0.71
C TYR A 757 8.85 -2.55 -0.80
N ALA A 758 9.39 -2.57 -2.02
CA ALA A 758 10.81 -2.81 -2.28
C ALA A 758 11.64 -1.52 -2.36
N SER A 759 11.02 -0.35 -2.20
CA SER A 759 11.69 0.93 -2.45
C SER A 759 12.76 1.29 -1.41
N ARG A 760 13.82 1.99 -1.85
CA ARG A 760 14.90 2.49 -0.98
C ARG A 760 14.78 3.98 -0.70
N PHE A 761 14.13 4.71 -1.58
CA PHE A 761 13.95 6.16 -1.49
C PHE A 761 13.21 6.65 -0.22
N PRO A 762 12.09 6.03 0.22
CA PRO A 762 11.27 6.55 1.31
C PRO A 762 12.05 6.66 2.62
N ARG A 763 12.81 5.62 2.97
CA ARG A 763 13.68 5.63 4.15
C ARG A 763 14.71 6.75 4.11
N ASN A 764 15.44 6.89 2.99
CA ASN A 764 16.46 7.92 2.85
C ASN A 764 15.85 9.33 2.94
N LEU A 765 14.71 9.52 2.29
CA LEU A 765 13.99 10.79 2.35
C LEU A 765 13.55 11.12 3.78
N TYR A 766 12.96 10.17 4.49
CA TYR A 766 12.48 10.35 5.86
C TYR A 766 13.63 10.63 6.84
N ARG A 767 14.73 9.86 6.75
CA ARG A 767 15.94 10.07 7.55
C ARG A 767 16.48 11.49 7.36
N ARG A 768 16.64 11.92 6.10
CA ARG A 768 17.17 13.25 5.83
C ARG A 768 16.22 14.37 6.29
N TRP A 769 14.90 14.17 6.18
CA TRP A 769 13.90 15.11 6.71
C TRP A 769 13.99 15.25 8.24
N LEU A 770 14.27 14.16 8.97
CA LEU A 770 14.58 14.15 10.42
C LEU A 770 15.97 14.72 10.77
N ASN A 771 16.73 15.19 9.77
CA ASN A 771 18.13 15.60 9.86
C ASN A 771 19.08 14.49 10.33
N TRP A 772 18.78 13.25 9.98
CA TRP A 772 19.67 12.12 10.24
C TRP A 772 20.58 11.89 9.04
N PRO A 773 21.81 11.40 9.25
CA PRO A 773 22.74 11.17 8.17
C PRO A 773 22.20 10.12 7.20
N ILE A 774 22.35 10.42 5.91
CA ILE A 774 22.07 9.53 4.80
C ILE A 774 23.25 9.51 3.84
N VAL A 775 23.37 8.42 3.11
CA VAL A 775 24.30 8.31 1.99
C VAL A 775 23.58 8.68 0.70
N LYS A 776 24.11 9.69 0.02
CA LYS A 776 23.78 10.03 -1.36
C LYS A 776 24.87 9.54 -2.30
N GLN A 777 24.46 8.96 -3.42
CA GLN A 777 25.38 8.54 -4.46
C GLN A 777 24.79 8.80 -5.84
N GLY A 778 25.46 9.65 -6.62
CA GLY A 778 25.17 9.78 -8.05
C GLY A 778 25.67 8.57 -8.83
N TRP A 779 25.06 8.28 -9.97
CA TRP A 779 25.50 7.17 -10.82
C TRP A 779 26.96 7.35 -11.25
N GLY A 780 27.83 6.40 -10.89
CA GLY A 780 29.27 6.47 -11.18
C GLY A 780 30.07 7.45 -10.29
N GLU A 781 29.45 8.05 -9.27
CA GLU A 781 30.11 8.93 -8.31
C GLU A 781 30.42 8.23 -6.97
N ALA A 782 31.33 8.83 -6.20
CA ALA A 782 31.57 8.43 -4.82
C ALA A 782 30.39 8.81 -3.91
N GLU A 783 30.15 7.98 -2.89
CA GLU A 783 29.19 8.26 -1.83
C GLU A 783 29.53 9.56 -1.08
N LYS A 784 28.49 10.31 -0.72
CA LYS A 784 28.56 11.56 0.06
C LYS A 784 27.53 11.50 1.19
N ILE A 785 27.88 12.04 2.36
CA ILE A 785 26.95 12.15 3.48
C ILE A 785 26.13 13.43 3.36
N ASP A 786 24.83 13.32 3.61
CA ASP A 786 23.89 14.43 3.73
C ASP A 786 23.06 14.27 5.01
N GLY A 787 22.70 15.37 5.67
CA GLY A 787 22.06 15.39 6.97
C GLY A 787 23.03 15.19 8.13
N GLY A 788 22.51 15.31 9.35
CA GLY A 788 23.26 15.20 10.59
C GLY A 788 23.58 16.55 11.24
N PRO A 789 24.29 16.54 12.38
CA PRO A 789 24.59 17.75 13.14
C PRO A 789 25.24 18.86 12.30
N GLY A 790 24.66 20.06 12.34
CA GLY A 790 25.12 21.24 11.62
C GLY A 790 24.73 21.32 10.13
N PHE A 791 24.16 20.25 9.54
CA PHE A 791 23.81 20.25 8.12
C PHE A 791 22.68 21.24 7.79
N ASP A 792 21.69 21.35 8.68
CA ASP A 792 20.58 22.28 8.54
C ASP A 792 20.94 23.73 8.96
N GLY A 793 22.22 24.02 9.23
CA GLY A 793 22.69 25.32 9.68
C GLY A 793 22.68 25.48 11.20
N ALA A 794 23.30 26.57 11.69
CA ALA A 794 23.54 26.80 13.12
C ALA A 794 22.27 26.94 13.98
N LEU A 795 21.15 27.35 13.37
CA LEU A 795 19.84 27.43 14.02
C LEU A 795 18.80 26.58 13.28
N GLU A 796 19.27 25.53 12.59
CA GLU A 796 18.47 24.64 11.75
C GLU A 796 17.60 25.37 10.71
N GLN A 797 18.06 26.52 10.25
CA GLN A 797 17.32 27.37 9.33
C GLN A 797 17.11 26.74 7.95
N LYS A 798 17.90 25.71 7.59
CA LYS A 798 17.82 24.96 6.33
C LYS A 798 17.12 23.60 6.47
N ARG A 799 16.47 23.33 7.62
CA ARG A 799 15.70 22.10 7.82
C ARG A 799 14.70 21.88 6.70
N MET A 800 14.51 20.64 6.30
CA MET A 800 13.60 20.31 5.19
C MET A 800 12.14 20.63 5.56
N CYS A 801 11.41 21.21 4.61
CA CYS A 801 9.96 21.39 4.68
C CYS A 801 9.33 20.77 3.43
N MET A 802 8.42 19.80 3.62
CA MET A 802 7.82 19.05 2.51
C MET A 802 6.31 19.03 2.65
N PRO A 803 5.54 18.97 1.55
CA PRO A 803 4.12 18.67 1.62
C PRO A 803 3.86 17.28 2.22
N GLY A 804 2.59 16.92 2.39
CA GLY A 804 2.22 15.61 2.94
C GLY A 804 2.54 14.47 1.97
N ILE A 805 3.59 13.71 2.25
CA ILE A 805 4.08 12.59 1.43
C ILE A 805 3.95 11.29 2.22
N LEU A 806 3.39 10.28 1.56
CA LEU A 806 3.34 8.91 2.06
C LEU A 806 4.62 8.16 1.66
N LEU A 807 5.24 7.51 2.64
CA LEU A 807 6.57 6.91 2.56
C LEU A 807 6.51 5.45 2.99
N HIS A 808 6.90 4.53 2.11
CA HIS A 808 7.02 3.11 2.44
C HIS A 808 7.97 2.37 1.49
N PRO A 809 8.91 1.56 2.02
CA PRO A 809 9.12 1.26 3.44
C PRO A 809 10.06 2.24 4.16
N VAL A 810 9.85 2.40 5.48
CA VAL A 810 10.74 3.10 6.42
C VAL A 810 11.15 2.10 7.52
N LYS A 811 12.25 1.36 7.29
CA LYS A 811 12.76 0.29 8.18
C LYS A 811 14.20 0.55 8.61
N ARG A 812 14.62 0.00 9.75
CA ARG A 812 16.00 0.10 10.28
C ARG A 812 16.40 1.56 10.49
N MET A 813 15.64 2.28 11.30
CA MET A 813 15.78 3.71 11.54
C MET A 813 16.67 3.98 12.76
N ALA A 814 17.83 3.32 12.82
CA ALA A 814 18.87 3.64 13.80
C ALA A 814 19.42 5.05 13.53
N LYS A 815 19.27 5.97 14.48
CA LYS A 815 19.56 7.41 14.33
C LYS A 815 20.98 7.68 13.83
N ASP A 816 21.98 7.05 14.46
CA ASP A 816 23.40 7.32 14.22
C ASP A 816 24.01 6.51 13.06
N ALA A 817 23.25 5.58 12.47
CA ALA A 817 23.75 4.74 11.38
C ALA A 817 23.63 5.47 10.04
N GLU A 818 24.77 5.82 9.41
CA GLU A 818 24.77 6.44 8.06
C GLU A 818 24.21 5.50 6.99
N LYS A 819 24.41 4.19 7.18
CA LYS A 819 23.87 3.12 6.35
C LYS A 819 22.97 2.21 7.19
N PRO A 820 21.83 1.78 6.62
CA PRO A 820 20.88 0.88 7.28
C PRO A 820 21.35 -0.58 7.33
#